data_AF-A0A7G5EB20-F1
#
_entry.id   AF-A0A7G5EB20-F1
#
_cell.length_a   1.000
_cell.length_b   1.000
_cell.length_c   1.000
_cell.angle_alpha   90.00
_cell.angle_beta   90.00
_cell.angle_gamma   90.00
#
_symmetry.space_group_name_H-M   'P 1'
#
loop_
_entity.id
_entity.type
_entity.pdbx_description
1 polymer ?
#
loop_
_entity_poly.entity_id
_entity_poly.type
_entity_poly.pdbx_seq_one_letter_code
_entity_poly.pdbx_strand_id
1 'polypeptide(L)'
;MMKQTQEIKSFFYSQYFADGLRITIGCIVPVLIFATIGQFTNGTIVSLGALLVGLSDTPGAPSHRRKGMIAGAILTTLTFILTNIVNQNVYLLAIFIGVACFIFAMFAVFNGRAANVGLMCILMMLIHVQIHYPLAEAINYLGFYTLGGLWYIAISLSITQARPYRLAEQELSETIRYVADYIRLKANFYDAKIDNDKNYLKLIDKQVEVNQHQENLRDVLFQSKRSIKDTTKVGRYLTLVFNDIVDLFEQSMAAHYDYNTISERFGPTGILEDFKNVILKYTNELDNLAYQLNTNTQPKPLYDFDSDLSRLHTKIDQLDKNQQYSTFALRKVLINLRDLVRRIKNIYGYSHLQPDDVKRKEIDDAKRFVQSSAIDFKKFRENLTLKSTIFRHACRMAIVMSVTYYVFEVTNITNNVYWILLTIMVILKPGFGLTKERNIQRLIGTTIGGLIGALILLTIHDPTILFVLLVFFFLTAYSLFRVNYVIAVLFMTPYVLIMLSFVSANTLDVTKERILDTFIGGMIAFLSSYIIFPNWESMQVKESMRKLLIANYNYIFQALKEIAGQAPSITDYKLTRKAVYVETANMGSTFQRMLTEPKKRQKYSKEVNKFVIFNHILASFSVTLMNHLDEMDNNYINKDHVRTIRKILSSLEQSIQLLHSDDSVNAFIPLAIEIPNDQFDNADVSSVDGQLLTEQLDFLNKISQDLHKIVQDLHAKSTAVSENELSKALS
;
A
#
# COMPACT_ATOMS: atom_id res chain seq x y z
N MET A 1 5.70 -24.08 3.14
CA MET A 1 6.76 -23.12 3.53
C MET A 1 7.90 -23.28 2.55
N MET A 2 8.29 -22.19 1.88
CA MET A 2 9.54 -22.14 1.13
C MET A 2 10.71 -22.56 2.04
N LYS A 3 11.73 -23.19 1.47
CA LYS A 3 12.97 -23.42 2.22
C LYS A 3 13.55 -22.05 2.58
N GLN A 4 14.03 -21.84 3.81
CA GLN A 4 14.65 -20.57 4.25
C GLN A 4 15.72 -20.05 3.27
N THR A 5 16.43 -20.97 2.60
CA THR A 5 17.40 -20.65 1.55
C THR A 5 16.80 -19.98 0.31
N GLN A 6 15.55 -20.30 -0.04
CA GLN A 6 14.83 -19.64 -1.13
C GLN A 6 14.31 -18.26 -0.72
N GLU A 7 13.91 -18.06 0.54
CA GLU A 7 13.51 -16.74 1.04
C GLU A 7 14.69 -15.76 1.02
N ILE A 8 15.86 -16.17 1.50
CA ILE A 8 17.07 -15.35 1.46
C ILE A 8 17.46 -15.02 0.02
N LYS A 9 17.45 -16.01 -0.88
CA LYS A 9 17.71 -15.77 -2.31
C LYS A 9 16.68 -14.81 -2.91
N SER A 10 15.40 -14.97 -2.61
CA SER A 10 14.34 -14.09 -3.13
C SER A 10 14.55 -12.62 -2.73
N PHE A 11 15.06 -12.37 -1.52
CA PHE A 11 15.41 -11.01 -1.08
C PHE A 11 16.52 -10.40 -1.93
N PHE A 12 17.60 -11.13 -2.23
CA PHE A 12 18.68 -10.62 -3.09
C PHE A 12 18.23 -10.34 -4.53
N TYR A 13 17.19 -11.02 -5.00
CA TYR A 13 16.59 -10.75 -6.31
C TYR A 13 15.47 -9.70 -6.28
N SER A 14 15.02 -9.28 -5.09
CA SER A 14 13.92 -8.31 -4.90
C SER A 14 14.25 -6.92 -5.43
N GLN A 15 13.20 -6.13 -5.68
CA GLN A 15 13.35 -4.72 -6.06
C GLN A 15 14.06 -3.91 -4.97
N TYR A 16 13.80 -4.20 -3.70
CA TYR A 16 14.35 -3.46 -2.56
C TYR A 16 15.88 -3.60 -2.48
N PHE A 17 16.40 -4.82 -2.65
CA PHE A 17 17.84 -5.04 -2.69
C PHE A 17 18.49 -4.38 -3.91
N ALA A 18 17.88 -4.50 -5.10
CA ALA A 18 18.37 -3.89 -6.32
C ALA A 18 18.43 -2.35 -6.24
N ASP A 19 17.41 -1.71 -5.64
CA ASP A 19 17.39 -0.27 -5.38
C ASP A 19 18.52 0.13 -4.40
N GLY A 20 18.72 -0.63 -3.31
CA GLY A 20 19.81 -0.40 -2.36
C GLY A 20 21.19 -0.55 -2.97
N LEU A 21 21.40 -1.57 -3.79
CA LEU A 21 22.65 -1.77 -4.50
C LEU A 21 22.93 -0.63 -5.48
N ARG A 22 21.92 -0.21 -6.25
CA ARG A 22 22.05 0.91 -7.20
C ARG A 22 22.47 2.20 -6.50
N ILE A 23 21.85 2.53 -5.37
CA ILE A 23 22.15 3.75 -4.63
C ILE A 23 23.48 3.67 -3.91
N THR A 24 23.83 2.50 -3.38
CA THR A 24 25.17 2.24 -2.80
C THR A 24 26.26 2.46 -3.84
N ILE A 25 26.15 1.85 -5.02
CA ILE A 25 27.11 2.04 -6.11
C ILE A 25 27.14 3.51 -6.55
N GLY A 26 25.97 4.13 -6.70
CA GLY A 26 25.85 5.53 -7.10
C GLY A 26 26.54 6.51 -6.15
N CYS A 27 26.48 6.26 -4.84
CA CYS A 27 27.08 7.14 -3.81
C CYS A 27 28.56 6.82 -3.57
N ILE A 28 28.94 5.55 -3.49
CA ILE A 28 30.29 5.14 -3.05
C ILE A 28 31.33 5.25 -4.17
N VAL A 29 30.96 4.97 -5.42
CA VAL A 29 31.91 5.02 -6.55
C VAL A 29 32.55 6.41 -6.71
N PRO A 30 31.79 7.54 -6.66
CA PRO A 30 32.39 8.86 -6.67
C PRO A 30 33.39 9.11 -5.54
N VAL A 31 33.06 8.68 -4.30
CA VAL A 31 33.97 8.84 -3.15
C VAL A 31 35.29 8.12 -3.40
N LEU A 32 35.23 6.88 -3.89
CA LEU A 32 36.42 6.08 -4.20
C LEU A 32 37.28 6.73 -5.29
N ILE A 33 36.67 7.16 -6.39
CA ILE A 33 37.40 7.81 -7.50
C ILE A 33 38.11 9.06 -6.99
N PHE A 34 37.41 9.94 -6.28
CA PHE A 34 37.98 11.19 -5.77
C PHE A 34 39.01 10.95 -4.66
N ALA A 35 38.86 9.90 -3.85
CA ALA A 35 39.86 9.49 -2.87
C ALA A 35 41.20 9.12 -3.52
N THR A 36 41.19 8.44 -4.68
CA THR A 36 42.45 8.10 -5.39
C THR A 36 43.22 9.32 -5.90
N ILE A 37 42.54 10.44 -6.10
CA ILE A 37 43.12 11.72 -6.56
C ILE A 37 43.39 12.65 -5.36
N GLY A 38 43.24 12.18 -4.12
CA GLY A 38 43.45 12.97 -2.90
C GLY A 38 42.36 14.02 -2.64
N GLN A 39 41.23 13.97 -3.33
CA GLN A 39 40.11 14.92 -3.19
C GLN A 39 38.90 14.32 -2.45
N PHE A 40 39.13 13.65 -1.32
CA PHE A 40 38.10 12.94 -0.56
C PHE A 40 36.87 13.83 -0.25
N THR A 41 37.09 15.05 0.23
CA THR A 41 36.02 16.01 0.56
C THR A 41 35.13 16.31 -0.65
N ASN A 42 35.71 16.59 -1.82
CA ASN A 42 34.94 16.82 -3.04
C ASN A 42 34.16 15.56 -3.45
N GLY A 43 34.76 14.38 -3.28
CA GLY A 43 34.08 13.09 -3.47
C GLY A 43 32.83 12.93 -2.60
N THR A 44 32.86 13.39 -1.34
CA THR A 44 31.68 13.36 -0.46
C THR A 44 30.56 14.29 -0.93
N ILE A 45 30.89 15.43 -1.54
CA ILE A 45 29.92 16.36 -2.13
C ILE A 45 29.26 15.74 -3.37
N VAL A 46 30.06 15.10 -4.24
CA VAL A 46 29.54 14.35 -5.40
C VAL A 46 28.62 13.21 -4.92
N SER A 47 29.02 12.48 -3.87
CA SER A 47 28.19 11.45 -3.26
C SER A 47 26.88 12.00 -2.70
N LEU A 48 26.89 13.18 -2.08
CA LEU A 48 25.67 13.82 -1.57
C LEU A 48 24.71 14.19 -2.71
N GLY A 49 25.23 14.68 -3.83
CA GLY A 49 24.46 14.90 -5.06
C GLY A 49 23.82 13.61 -5.58
N ALA A 50 24.60 12.53 -5.65
CA ALA A 50 24.11 11.22 -6.05
C ALA A 50 23.03 10.70 -5.07
N LEU A 51 23.21 10.92 -3.77
CA LEU A 51 22.29 10.50 -2.72
C LEU A 51 20.93 11.22 -2.81
N LEU A 52 20.91 12.56 -2.88
CA LEU A 52 19.65 13.33 -2.90
C LEU A 52 18.84 13.09 -4.17
N VAL A 53 19.53 12.99 -5.33
CA VAL A 53 18.87 12.62 -6.59
C VAL A 53 18.43 11.16 -6.56
N GLY A 54 19.24 10.27 -5.97
CA GLY A 54 18.91 8.85 -5.82
C GLY A 54 17.75 8.57 -4.88
N LEU A 55 17.60 9.33 -3.80
CA LEU A 55 16.45 9.26 -2.92
C LEU A 55 15.16 9.78 -3.58
N SER A 56 15.29 10.63 -4.61
CA SER A 56 14.18 11.06 -5.46
C SER A 56 13.78 10.01 -6.51
N ASP A 57 14.59 8.96 -6.69
CA ASP A 57 14.35 7.85 -7.62
C ASP A 57 13.38 6.81 -7.03
N THR A 58 12.10 7.16 -7.05
CA THR A 58 11.00 6.28 -6.63
C THR A 58 10.65 5.23 -7.68
N PRO A 59 10.33 3.98 -7.30
CA PRO A 59 9.90 2.93 -8.23
C PRO A 59 8.72 3.31 -9.12
N GLY A 60 8.57 2.57 -10.20
CA GLY A 60 7.49 2.67 -11.18
C GLY A 60 8.00 3.04 -12.58
N ALA A 61 7.10 3.49 -13.46
CA ALA A 61 7.41 3.67 -14.88
C ALA A 61 8.71 4.47 -15.16
N PRO A 62 9.61 3.98 -16.04
CA PRO A 62 10.89 4.63 -16.35
C PRO A 62 10.79 6.11 -16.75
N SER A 63 9.74 6.47 -17.49
CA SER A 63 9.47 7.85 -17.91
C SER A 63 9.25 8.78 -16.72
N HIS A 64 8.53 8.30 -15.71
CA HIS A 64 8.20 9.06 -14.51
C HIS A 64 9.38 9.13 -13.55
N ARG A 65 10.16 8.04 -13.44
CA ARG A 65 11.45 8.03 -12.72
C ARG A 65 12.40 9.10 -13.24
N ARG A 66 12.59 9.15 -14.57
CA ARG A 66 13.43 10.16 -15.21
C ARG A 66 12.98 11.59 -14.89
N LYS A 67 11.68 11.88 -15.03
CA LYS A 67 11.12 13.20 -14.70
C LYS A 67 11.31 13.56 -13.23
N GLY A 68 11.08 12.61 -12.32
CA GLY A 68 11.27 12.78 -10.88
C GLY A 68 12.73 13.10 -10.52
N MET A 69 13.70 12.35 -11.05
CA MET A 69 15.12 12.59 -10.80
C MET A 69 15.59 13.95 -11.35
N ILE A 70 15.17 14.33 -12.56
CA ILE A 70 15.52 15.63 -13.15
C ILE A 70 14.91 16.78 -12.33
N ALA A 71 13.63 16.67 -11.97
CA ALA A 71 12.97 17.67 -11.13
C ALA A 71 13.65 17.77 -9.75
N GLY A 72 14.01 16.63 -9.14
CA GLY A 72 14.77 16.57 -7.89
C GLY A 72 16.13 17.26 -7.99
N ALA A 73 16.90 16.99 -9.04
CA ALA A 73 18.19 17.64 -9.27
C ALA A 73 18.07 19.16 -9.40
N ILE A 74 17.10 19.64 -10.18
CA ILE A 74 16.85 21.09 -10.39
C ILE A 74 16.39 21.76 -9.10
N LEU A 75 15.39 21.19 -8.43
CA LEU A 75 14.77 21.82 -7.26
C LEU A 75 15.68 21.79 -6.03
N THR A 76 16.45 20.72 -5.81
CA THR A 76 17.45 20.68 -4.73
C THR A 76 18.58 21.69 -4.97
N THR A 77 19.04 21.84 -6.22
CA THR A 77 20.02 22.87 -6.60
C THR A 77 19.48 24.28 -6.31
N LEU A 78 18.25 24.58 -6.73
CA LEU A 78 17.60 25.85 -6.44
C LEU A 78 17.44 26.09 -4.93
N THR A 79 17.09 25.04 -4.19
CA THR A 79 16.92 25.11 -2.73
C THR A 79 18.24 25.45 -2.04
N PHE A 80 19.36 24.87 -2.48
CA PHE A 80 20.68 25.22 -1.95
C PHE A 80 21.04 26.69 -2.19
N ILE A 81 20.83 27.19 -3.43
CA ILE A 81 21.11 28.59 -3.77
C ILE A 81 20.33 29.54 -2.85
N LEU A 82 19.02 29.29 -2.69
CA LEU A 82 18.16 30.09 -1.82
C LEU A 82 18.59 29.99 -0.35
N THR A 83 18.94 28.80 0.12
CA THR A 83 19.40 28.58 1.51
C THR A 83 20.69 29.35 1.78
N ASN A 84 21.67 29.27 0.87
CA ASN A 84 22.95 29.95 1.01
C ASN A 84 22.81 31.49 1.08
N ILE A 85 21.92 32.07 0.26
CA ILE A 85 21.63 33.51 0.26
C ILE A 85 21.01 33.94 1.60
N VAL A 86 20.09 33.12 2.13
CA VAL A 86 19.31 33.46 3.31
C VAL A 86 20.07 33.20 4.63
N ASN A 87 21.06 32.29 4.63
CA ASN A 87 21.83 31.89 5.81
C ASN A 87 22.51 33.03 6.57
N GLN A 88 22.65 34.23 5.99
CA GLN A 88 23.24 35.40 6.63
C GLN A 88 22.36 36.01 7.74
N ASN A 89 21.05 35.76 7.74
CA ASN A 89 20.13 36.36 8.70
C ASN A 89 19.23 35.29 9.33
N VAL A 90 19.37 35.11 10.64
CA VAL A 90 18.63 34.12 11.44
C VAL A 90 17.11 34.26 11.28
N TYR A 91 16.58 35.48 11.30
CA TYR A 91 15.13 35.72 11.17
C TYR A 91 14.63 35.38 9.76
N LEU A 92 15.39 35.78 8.74
CA LEU A 92 15.05 35.47 7.35
C LEU A 92 15.11 33.96 7.09
N LEU A 93 16.10 33.28 7.67
CA LEU A 93 16.26 31.83 7.57
C LEU A 93 15.12 31.08 8.28
N ALA A 94 14.69 31.54 9.45
CA ALA A 94 13.54 30.96 10.13
C ALA A 94 12.26 31.07 9.28
N ILE A 95 12.01 32.24 8.67
CA ILE A 95 10.87 32.45 7.76
C ILE A 95 11.00 31.57 6.52
N PHE A 96 12.18 31.52 5.90
CA PHE A 96 12.44 30.71 4.72
C PHE A 96 12.23 29.23 4.98
N ILE A 97 12.71 28.69 6.12
CA ILE A 97 12.48 27.30 6.52
C ILE A 97 10.98 27.01 6.59
N GLY A 98 10.20 27.89 7.20
CA GLY A 98 8.73 27.73 7.27
C GLY A 98 8.09 27.69 5.88
N VAL A 99 8.39 28.67 5.03
CA VAL A 99 7.83 28.78 3.67
C VAL A 99 8.26 27.60 2.79
N ALA A 100 9.54 27.24 2.79
CA ALA A 100 10.08 26.14 2.01
C ALA A 100 9.49 24.80 2.47
N CYS A 101 9.43 24.54 3.78
CA CYS A 101 8.80 23.33 4.31
C CYS A 101 7.31 23.25 3.93
N PHE A 102 6.57 24.36 3.96
CA PHE A 102 5.17 24.38 3.50
C PHE A 102 5.05 23.99 2.02
N ILE A 103 5.79 24.67 1.14
CA ILE A 103 5.73 24.46 -0.31
C ILE A 103 6.12 23.02 -0.67
N PHE A 104 7.24 22.54 -0.12
CA PHE A 104 7.74 21.21 -0.43
C PHE A 104 6.89 20.10 0.19
N ALA A 105 6.28 20.30 1.36
CA ALA A 105 5.33 19.35 1.93
C ALA A 105 4.04 19.26 1.08
N MET A 106 3.59 20.36 0.48
CA MET A 106 2.42 20.40 -0.40
C MET A 106 2.61 19.61 -1.71
N PHE A 107 3.84 19.27 -2.11
CA PHE A 107 4.06 18.41 -3.28
C PHE A 107 3.41 17.02 -3.15
N ALA A 108 3.13 16.58 -1.92
CA ALA A 108 2.39 15.36 -1.67
C ALA A 108 0.97 15.35 -2.27
N VAL A 109 0.39 16.51 -2.60
CA VAL A 109 -0.90 16.62 -3.29
C VAL A 109 -0.87 16.00 -4.69
N PHE A 110 0.28 16.03 -5.37
CA PHE A 110 0.37 15.54 -6.74
C PHE A 110 0.48 14.01 -6.80
N ASN A 111 1.45 13.45 -6.07
CA ASN A 111 1.68 12.01 -5.89
C ASN A 111 2.87 11.78 -4.92
N GLY A 112 3.08 10.52 -4.53
CA GLY A 112 4.19 10.14 -3.65
C GLY A 112 5.59 10.44 -4.20
N ARG A 113 5.77 10.53 -5.54
CA ARG A 113 7.07 10.91 -6.13
C ARG A 113 7.39 12.38 -5.90
N ALA A 114 6.41 13.25 -6.17
CA ALA A 114 6.53 14.67 -5.90
C ALA A 114 6.76 14.92 -4.40
N ALA A 115 6.09 14.17 -3.52
CA ALA A 115 6.35 14.19 -2.09
C ALA A 115 7.83 13.90 -1.74
N ASN A 116 8.43 12.87 -2.34
CA ASN A 116 9.83 12.52 -2.11
C ASN A 116 10.80 13.57 -2.67
N VAL A 117 10.50 14.17 -3.83
CA VAL A 117 11.27 15.31 -4.35
C VAL A 117 11.23 16.48 -3.37
N GLY A 118 10.05 16.83 -2.86
CA GLY A 118 9.91 17.87 -1.84
C GLY A 118 10.68 17.54 -0.56
N LEU A 119 10.62 16.29 -0.11
CA LEU A 119 11.40 15.79 1.02
C LEU A 119 12.91 15.98 0.80
N MET A 120 13.43 15.70 -0.40
CA MET A 120 14.85 15.91 -0.71
C MET A 120 15.25 17.38 -0.78
N CYS A 121 14.34 18.28 -1.19
CA CYS A 121 14.58 19.72 -1.08
C CYS A 121 14.68 20.16 0.38
N ILE A 122 13.79 19.67 1.26
CA ILE A 122 13.89 19.94 2.70
C ILE A 122 15.21 19.38 3.25
N LEU A 123 15.61 18.16 2.87
CA LEU A 123 16.90 17.59 3.31
C LEU A 123 18.09 18.44 2.85
N MET A 124 18.08 18.87 1.58
CA MET A 124 19.11 19.75 1.03
C MET A 124 19.22 21.05 1.82
N MET A 125 18.09 21.69 2.13
CA MET A 125 18.05 22.88 2.97
C MET A 125 18.66 22.59 4.35
N LEU A 126 18.19 21.55 5.05
CA LEU A 126 18.59 21.25 6.41
C LEU A 126 20.08 20.92 6.57
N ILE A 127 20.69 20.25 5.60
CA ILE A 127 22.14 19.93 5.62
C ILE A 127 22.98 21.22 5.56
N HIS A 128 22.45 22.31 5.00
CA HIS A 128 23.18 23.57 4.79
C HIS A 128 22.69 24.71 5.68
N VAL A 129 21.75 24.46 6.60
CA VAL A 129 21.36 25.44 7.62
C VAL A 129 22.59 25.83 8.44
N GLN A 130 22.76 27.12 8.71
CA GLN A 130 23.90 27.72 9.46
C GLN A 130 25.27 27.64 8.75
N ILE A 131 25.37 27.08 7.54
CA ILE A 131 26.63 27.03 6.79
C ILE A 131 26.64 28.12 5.72
N HIS A 132 27.50 29.13 5.87
CA HIS A 132 27.70 30.15 4.85
C HIS A 132 28.87 29.79 3.94
N TYR A 133 28.60 29.62 2.65
CA TYR A 133 29.64 29.50 1.64
C TYR A 133 29.78 30.82 0.88
N PRO A 134 30.99 31.39 0.77
CA PRO A 134 31.29 32.44 -0.18
C PRO A 134 30.89 32.04 -1.61
N LEU A 135 30.61 33.02 -2.48
CA LEU A 135 30.09 32.76 -3.83
C LEU A 135 30.94 31.77 -4.64
N ALA A 136 32.27 31.91 -4.60
CA ALA A 136 33.19 31.02 -5.32
C ALA A 136 33.13 29.57 -4.82
N GLU A 137 33.09 29.37 -3.50
CA GLU A 137 32.95 28.05 -2.88
C GLU A 137 31.58 27.44 -3.12
N ALA A 138 30.52 28.25 -3.08
CA ALA A 138 29.15 27.82 -3.38
C ALA A 138 29.03 27.32 -4.83
N ILE A 139 29.67 27.99 -5.80
CA ILE A 139 29.71 27.56 -7.20
C ILE A 139 30.48 26.24 -7.35
N ASN A 140 31.65 26.12 -6.70
CA ASN A 140 32.43 24.87 -6.72
C ASN A 140 31.63 23.71 -6.11
N TYR A 141 30.99 23.95 -4.97
CA TYR A 141 30.11 23.00 -4.30
C TYR A 141 28.98 22.54 -5.22
N LEU A 142 28.28 23.48 -5.87
CA LEU A 142 27.23 23.19 -6.84
C LEU A 142 27.74 22.39 -8.04
N GLY A 143 28.94 22.67 -8.53
CA GLY A 143 29.58 21.90 -9.59
C GLY A 143 29.74 20.42 -9.23
N PHE A 144 30.31 20.14 -8.05
CA PHE A 144 30.46 18.76 -7.57
C PHE A 144 29.11 18.09 -7.23
N TYR A 145 28.19 18.83 -6.62
CA TYR A 145 26.86 18.34 -6.29
C TYR A 145 26.08 17.93 -7.56
N THR A 146 26.07 18.80 -8.57
CA THR A 146 25.37 18.53 -9.85
C THR A 146 26.02 17.40 -10.64
N LEU A 147 27.36 17.29 -10.62
CA LEU A 147 28.09 16.15 -11.19
C LEU A 147 27.60 14.83 -10.57
N GLY A 148 27.43 14.79 -9.25
CA GLY A 148 26.90 13.63 -8.53
C GLY A 148 25.48 13.26 -8.92
N GLY A 149 24.60 14.27 -9.03
CA GLY A 149 23.23 14.08 -9.48
C GLY A 149 23.16 13.52 -10.92
N LEU A 150 23.95 14.06 -11.83
CA LEU A 150 24.03 13.60 -13.22
C LEU A 150 24.61 12.18 -13.32
N TRP A 151 25.64 11.89 -12.53
CA TRP A 151 26.23 10.54 -12.42
C TRP A 151 25.19 9.50 -12.00
N TYR A 152 24.42 9.79 -10.96
CA TYR A 152 23.37 8.88 -10.50
C TYR A 152 22.27 8.70 -11.56
N ILE A 153 21.84 9.78 -12.22
CA ILE A 153 20.85 9.71 -13.31
C ILE A 153 21.36 8.81 -14.44
N ALA A 154 22.64 8.93 -14.81
CA ALA A 154 23.26 8.08 -15.83
C ALA A 154 23.22 6.60 -15.43
N ILE A 155 23.67 6.26 -14.22
CA ILE A 155 23.60 4.87 -13.71
C ILE A 155 22.16 4.35 -13.74
N SER A 156 21.22 5.11 -13.18
CA SER A 156 19.83 4.67 -13.02
C SER A 156 19.14 4.44 -14.37
N LEU A 157 19.38 5.32 -15.34
CA LEU A 157 18.84 5.15 -16.69
C LEU A 157 19.52 4.02 -17.45
N SER A 158 20.85 3.83 -17.31
CA SER A 158 21.58 2.73 -17.96
C SER A 158 21.10 1.35 -17.49
N ILE A 159 20.87 1.17 -16.19
CA ILE A 159 20.32 -0.08 -15.64
C ILE A 159 18.92 -0.36 -16.22
N THR A 160 18.10 0.69 -16.30
CA THR A 160 16.72 0.59 -16.83
C THR A 160 16.70 0.29 -18.33
N GLN A 161 17.72 0.75 -19.08
CA GLN A 161 17.89 0.44 -20.49
C GLN A 161 18.39 -1.00 -20.73
N ALA A 162 19.28 -1.50 -19.86
CA ALA A 162 19.82 -2.85 -19.97
C ALA A 162 18.79 -3.95 -19.62
N ARG A 163 17.90 -3.69 -18.65
CA ARG A 163 16.87 -4.64 -18.21
C ARG A 163 15.50 -3.96 -18.05
N PRO A 164 14.80 -3.66 -19.16
CA PRO A 164 13.59 -2.82 -19.14
C PRO A 164 12.41 -3.43 -18.37
N TYR A 165 12.29 -4.76 -18.35
CA TYR A 165 11.19 -5.47 -17.69
C TYR A 165 11.49 -5.91 -16.26
N ARG A 166 12.71 -5.70 -15.75
CA ARG A 166 13.13 -6.25 -14.47
C ARG A 166 12.29 -5.75 -13.29
N LEU A 167 11.93 -4.47 -13.29
CA LEU A 167 11.07 -3.89 -12.25
C LEU A 167 9.67 -4.51 -12.29
N ALA A 168 9.13 -4.76 -13.49
CA ALA A 168 7.83 -5.40 -13.64
C ALA A 168 7.85 -6.87 -13.17
N GLU A 169 8.91 -7.62 -13.50
CA GLU A 169 9.12 -8.99 -13.00
C GLU A 169 9.17 -9.05 -11.47
N GLN A 170 9.91 -8.12 -10.84
CA GLN A 170 10.06 -8.06 -9.39
C GLN A 170 8.75 -7.70 -8.68
N GLU A 171 8.05 -6.66 -9.14
CA GLU A 171 6.74 -6.27 -8.55
C GLU A 171 5.66 -7.32 -8.81
N LEU A 172 5.68 -8.01 -9.96
CA LEU A 172 4.77 -9.12 -10.23
C LEU A 172 5.06 -10.32 -9.33
N SER A 173 6.33 -10.66 -9.13
CA SER A 173 6.73 -11.69 -8.16
C SER A 173 6.24 -11.36 -6.76
N GLU A 174 6.45 -10.13 -6.28
CA GLU A 174 5.95 -9.72 -4.97
C GLU A 174 4.42 -9.78 -4.91
N THR A 175 3.73 -9.27 -5.93
CA THR A 175 2.26 -9.35 -6.03
C THR A 175 1.76 -10.80 -5.90
N ILE A 176 2.38 -11.75 -6.61
CA ILE A 176 2.04 -13.17 -6.52
C ILE A 176 2.22 -13.70 -5.09
N ARG A 177 3.30 -13.31 -4.39
CA ARG A 177 3.53 -13.70 -2.98
C ARG A 177 2.47 -13.14 -2.05
N TYR A 178 2.10 -11.86 -2.18
CA TYR A 178 1.04 -11.28 -1.35
C TYR A 178 -0.32 -11.94 -1.61
N VAL A 179 -0.62 -12.32 -2.86
CA VAL A 179 -1.82 -13.11 -3.19
C VAL A 179 -1.74 -14.52 -2.58
N ALA A 180 -0.58 -15.17 -2.61
CA ALA A 180 -0.36 -16.46 -1.94
C ALA A 180 -0.57 -16.36 -0.43
N ASP A 181 -0.04 -15.33 0.23
CA ASP A 181 -0.25 -15.03 1.64
C ASP A 181 -1.74 -14.84 1.97
N TYR A 182 -2.47 -14.10 1.12
CA TYR A 182 -3.91 -13.91 1.27
C TYR A 182 -4.66 -15.23 1.23
N ILE A 183 -4.39 -16.07 0.23
CA ILE A 183 -5.01 -17.39 0.09
C ILE A 183 -4.61 -18.31 1.24
N ARG A 184 -3.39 -18.16 1.78
CA ARG A 184 -2.92 -18.89 2.96
C ARG A 184 -3.72 -18.51 4.21
N LEU A 185 -4.02 -17.22 4.39
CA LEU A 185 -4.93 -16.76 5.44
C LEU A 185 -6.37 -17.27 5.22
N LYS A 186 -6.81 -17.38 3.96
CA LYS A 186 -8.10 -17.97 3.63
C LYS A 186 -8.18 -19.46 3.98
N ALA A 187 -7.08 -20.20 3.86
CA ALA A 187 -7.01 -21.61 4.25
C ALA A 187 -7.32 -21.83 5.76
N ASN A 188 -7.08 -20.83 6.60
CA ASN A 188 -7.36 -20.90 8.04
C ASN A 188 -8.86 -21.01 8.36
N PHE A 189 -9.75 -20.56 7.47
CA PHE A 189 -11.20 -20.72 7.68
C PHE A 189 -11.69 -22.18 7.61
N TYR A 190 -10.85 -23.09 7.12
CA TYR A 190 -11.09 -24.53 7.10
C TYR A 190 -10.51 -25.24 8.34
N ASP A 191 -10.04 -24.49 9.33
CA ASP A 191 -9.55 -25.02 10.61
C ASP A 191 -10.50 -24.64 11.74
N ALA A 192 -11.19 -25.63 12.31
CA ALA A 192 -12.18 -25.40 13.36
C ALA A 192 -11.61 -24.80 14.66
N LYS A 193 -10.28 -24.79 14.84
CA LYS A 193 -9.64 -24.24 16.05
C LYS A 193 -9.36 -22.74 15.96
N ILE A 194 -9.49 -22.13 14.79
CA ILE A 194 -9.11 -20.74 14.54
C ILE A 194 -10.31 -19.82 14.79
N ASP A 195 -10.04 -18.68 15.43
CA ASP A 195 -10.99 -17.59 15.63
C ASP A 195 -11.21 -16.85 14.29
N ASN A 196 -12.39 -17.05 13.70
CA ASN A 196 -12.75 -16.51 12.38
C ASN A 196 -12.78 -14.97 12.36
N ASP A 197 -13.23 -14.31 13.42
CA ASP A 197 -13.27 -12.85 13.49
C ASP A 197 -11.87 -12.25 13.45
N LYS A 198 -10.94 -12.84 14.20
CA LYS A 198 -9.51 -12.44 14.15
C LYS A 198 -8.89 -12.75 12.79
N ASN A 199 -9.28 -13.86 12.15
CA ASN A 199 -8.75 -14.22 10.84
C ASN A 199 -9.25 -13.27 9.74
N TYR A 200 -10.52 -12.82 9.79
CA TYR A 200 -11.05 -11.80 8.88
C TYR A 200 -10.26 -10.50 8.94
N LEU A 201 -9.89 -10.03 10.14
CA LEU A 201 -9.07 -8.82 10.27
C LEU A 201 -7.71 -8.98 9.56
N LYS A 202 -6.99 -10.09 9.80
CA LYS A 202 -5.73 -10.37 9.09
C LYS A 202 -5.91 -10.46 7.58
N LEU A 203 -7.03 -11.03 7.13
CA LEU A 203 -7.37 -11.17 5.72
C LEU A 203 -7.58 -9.79 5.06
N ILE A 204 -8.29 -8.89 5.73
CA ILE A 204 -8.53 -7.52 5.29
C ILE A 204 -7.21 -6.74 5.25
N ASP A 205 -6.37 -6.89 6.27
CA ASP A 205 -5.03 -6.28 6.32
C ASP A 205 -4.20 -6.71 5.10
N LYS A 206 -4.18 -8.00 4.80
CA LYS A 206 -3.46 -8.55 3.65
C LYS A 206 -4.09 -8.12 2.31
N GLN A 207 -5.40 -7.96 2.24
CA GLN A 207 -6.09 -7.41 1.06
C GLN A 207 -5.65 -5.97 0.74
N VAL A 208 -5.39 -5.13 1.75
CA VAL A 208 -4.84 -3.78 1.55
C VAL A 208 -3.48 -3.86 0.88
N GLU A 209 -2.60 -4.74 1.38
CA GLU A 209 -1.26 -4.94 0.81
C GLU A 209 -1.31 -5.44 -0.64
N VAL A 210 -2.16 -6.43 -0.93
CA VAL A 210 -2.34 -6.95 -2.31
C VAL A 210 -2.77 -5.84 -3.27
N ASN A 211 -3.78 -5.04 -2.89
CA ASN A 211 -4.28 -3.95 -3.75
C ASN A 211 -3.19 -2.91 -4.03
N GLN A 212 -2.37 -2.56 -3.04
CA GLN A 212 -1.27 -1.62 -3.22
C GLN A 212 -0.23 -2.14 -4.22
N HIS A 213 0.14 -3.41 -4.13
CA HIS A 213 1.08 -4.03 -5.07
C HIS A 213 0.50 -4.17 -6.49
N GLN A 214 -0.77 -4.52 -6.63
CA GLN A 214 -1.44 -4.55 -7.93
C GLN A 214 -1.48 -3.17 -8.60
N GLU A 215 -1.73 -2.10 -7.85
CA GLU A 215 -1.73 -0.74 -8.41
C GLU A 215 -0.30 -0.31 -8.82
N ASN A 216 0.70 -0.59 -7.98
CA ASN A 216 2.11 -0.32 -8.32
C ASN A 216 2.53 -1.05 -9.60
N LEU A 217 2.15 -2.32 -9.74
CA LEU A 217 2.46 -3.13 -10.90
C LEU A 217 1.72 -2.68 -12.15
N ARG A 218 0.45 -2.29 -12.02
CA ARG A 218 -0.34 -1.68 -13.09
C ARG A 218 0.35 -0.41 -13.62
N ASP A 219 0.84 0.43 -12.72
CA ASP A 219 1.62 1.62 -13.08
C ASP A 219 2.92 1.29 -13.81
N VAL A 220 3.66 0.28 -13.35
CA VAL A 220 4.92 -0.17 -13.99
C VAL A 220 4.66 -0.72 -15.39
N LEU A 221 3.67 -1.61 -15.53
CA LEU A 221 3.38 -2.31 -16.78
C LEU A 221 2.75 -1.40 -17.84
N PHE A 222 1.80 -0.54 -17.46
CA PHE A 222 0.96 0.14 -18.44
C PHE A 222 1.20 1.65 -18.60
N GLN A 223 2.01 2.31 -17.76
CA GLN A 223 2.35 3.73 -17.98
C GLN A 223 3.64 3.95 -18.79
N SER A 224 4.47 2.92 -18.96
CA SER A 224 5.67 3.07 -19.79
C SER A 224 5.27 3.05 -21.27
N LYS A 225 5.46 4.17 -21.99
CA LYS A 225 5.20 4.29 -23.45
C LYS A 225 5.86 3.17 -24.27
N ARG A 226 6.91 2.54 -23.73
CA ARG A 226 7.64 1.42 -24.32
C ARG A 226 6.89 0.09 -24.13
N SER A 227 6.40 -0.24 -22.94
CA SER A 227 5.58 -1.44 -22.70
C SER A 227 4.23 -1.42 -23.45
N ILE A 228 3.67 -0.22 -23.67
CA ILE A 228 2.41 -0.02 -24.40
C ILE A 228 2.57 -0.17 -25.93
N LYS A 229 3.74 0.18 -26.48
CA LYS A 229 4.02 0.10 -27.92
C LYS A 229 4.75 -1.18 -28.33
N ASP A 230 5.53 -1.77 -27.43
CA ASP A 230 6.35 -2.93 -27.74
C ASP A 230 5.56 -4.23 -27.57
N THR A 231 5.23 -4.85 -28.70
CA THR A 231 4.70 -6.20 -28.90
C THR A 231 5.66 -7.32 -28.43
N THR A 232 6.57 -7.04 -27.50
CA THR A 232 7.60 -8.01 -27.08
C THR A 232 6.97 -9.17 -26.30
N LYS A 233 7.52 -10.37 -26.51
CA LYS A 233 7.08 -11.60 -25.84
C LYS A 233 7.05 -11.45 -24.30
N VAL A 234 8.06 -10.79 -23.72
CA VAL A 234 8.19 -10.59 -22.26
C VAL A 234 7.11 -9.66 -21.72
N GLY A 235 6.90 -8.48 -22.33
CA GLY A 235 5.86 -7.54 -21.88
C GLY A 235 4.45 -8.12 -21.94
N ARG A 236 4.17 -8.92 -22.99
CA ARG A 236 2.90 -9.65 -23.14
C ARG A 236 2.75 -10.74 -22.08
N TYR A 237 3.78 -11.57 -21.88
CA TYR A 237 3.80 -12.58 -20.82
C TYR A 237 3.49 -11.97 -19.45
N LEU A 238 4.18 -10.90 -19.05
CA LEU A 238 3.95 -10.23 -17.77
C LEU A 238 2.53 -9.64 -17.64
N THR A 239 1.97 -9.11 -18.73
CA THR A 239 0.60 -8.58 -18.75
C THR A 239 -0.44 -9.69 -18.56
N LEU A 240 -0.27 -10.82 -19.25
CA LEU A 240 -1.17 -11.97 -19.13
C LEU A 240 -1.10 -12.56 -17.73
N VAL A 241 0.11 -12.78 -17.20
CA VAL A 241 0.28 -13.25 -15.82
C VAL A 241 -0.32 -12.27 -14.82
N PHE A 242 -0.11 -10.96 -15.00
CA PHE A 242 -0.71 -9.95 -14.13
C PHE A 242 -2.25 -10.03 -14.13
N ASN A 243 -2.88 -10.09 -15.31
CA ASN A 243 -4.33 -10.20 -15.43
C ASN A 243 -4.86 -11.47 -14.75
N ASP A 244 -4.20 -12.61 -14.98
CA ASP A 244 -4.59 -13.88 -14.36
C ASP A 244 -4.42 -13.85 -12.83
N ILE A 245 -3.38 -13.18 -12.31
CA ILE A 245 -3.17 -13.01 -10.87
C ILE A 245 -4.19 -12.07 -10.24
N VAL A 246 -4.59 -11.00 -10.94
CA VAL A 246 -5.69 -10.12 -10.51
C VAL A 246 -6.98 -10.92 -10.46
N ASP A 247 -7.34 -11.59 -11.55
CA ASP A 247 -8.58 -12.38 -11.62
C ASP A 247 -8.58 -13.52 -10.58
N LEU A 248 -7.45 -14.19 -10.36
CA LEU A 248 -7.26 -15.21 -9.33
C LEU A 248 -7.48 -14.63 -7.94
N PHE A 249 -6.88 -13.47 -7.62
CA PHE A 249 -7.09 -12.80 -6.34
C PHE A 249 -8.57 -12.44 -6.15
N GLU A 250 -9.20 -11.82 -7.15
CA GLU A 250 -10.61 -11.44 -7.10
C GLU A 250 -11.53 -12.66 -6.91
N GLN A 251 -11.26 -13.76 -7.62
CA GLN A 251 -11.97 -15.02 -7.44
C GLN A 251 -11.72 -15.64 -6.05
N SER A 252 -10.50 -15.48 -5.52
CA SER A 252 -10.16 -15.90 -4.17
C SER A 252 -10.85 -15.07 -3.10
N MET A 253 -11.39 -13.89 -3.41
CA MET A 253 -12.17 -13.11 -2.44
C MET A 253 -13.61 -13.58 -2.30
N ALA A 254 -14.17 -14.30 -3.27
CA ALA A 254 -15.56 -14.78 -3.22
C ALA A 254 -15.75 -15.81 -2.08
N ALA A 255 -16.81 -15.62 -1.28
CA ALA A 255 -17.23 -16.52 -0.21
C ALA A 255 -18.38 -17.34 -0.76
N HIS A 256 -18.17 -18.65 -0.79
CA HIS A 256 -19.15 -19.58 -1.36
C HIS A 256 -20.20 -20.00 -0.32
N TYR A 257 -19.86 -19.92 0.97
CA TYR A 257 -20.73 -20.23 2.11
C TYR A 257 -20.17 -19.58 3.38
N ASP A 258 -21.01 -19.46 4.41
CA ASP A 258 -20.58 -19.01 5.74
C ASP A 258 -19.60 -20.03 6.36
N TYR A 259 -18.37 -19.59 6.62
CA TYR A 259 -17.31 -20.42 7.19
C TYR A 259 -17.63 -20.93 8.60
N ASN A 260 -18.41 -20.19 9.39
CA ASN A 260 -18.86 -20.67 10.70
C ASN A 260 -19.76 -21.89 10.54
N THR A 261 -20.77 -21.77 9.66
CA THR A 261 -21.70 -22.85 9.33
C THR A 261 -20.98 -24.07 8.73
N ILE A 262 -19.99 -23.87 7.84
CA ILE A 262 -19.17 -24.98 7.28
C ILE A 262 -18.38 -25.68 8.39
N SER A 263 -17.73 -24.91 9.26
CA SER A 263 -16.90 -25.43 10.35
C SER A 263 -17.71 -26.26 11.33
N GLU A 264 -18.88 -25.77 11.76
CA GLU A 264 -19.79 -26.48 12.66
C GLU A 264 -20.32 -27.77 12.04
N ARG A 265 -20.73 -27.72 10.76
CA ARG A 265 -21.37 -28.85 10.07
C ARG A 265 -20.37 -29.93 9.65
N PHE A 266 -19.19 -29.55 9.15
CA PHE A 266 -18.23 -30.47 8.54
C PHE A 266 -16.93 -30.65 9.33
N GLY A 267 -16.70 -29.86 10.40
CA GLY A 267 -15.53 -30.00 11.28
C GLY A 267 -15.26 -31.43 11.76
N PRO A 268 -16.27 -32.19 12.23
CA PRO A 268 -16.08 -33.57 12.70
C PRO A 268 -15.68 -34.57 11.60
N THR A 269 -15.93 -34.25 10.33
CA THR A 269 -15.70 -35.18 9.20
C THR A 269 -14.24 -35.24 8.76
N GLY A 270 -13.40 -34.29 9.18
CA GLY A 270 -12.00 -34.17 8.76
C GLY A 270 -11.79 -33.62 7.34
N ILE A 271 -12.85 -33.46 6.52
CA ILE A 271 -12.73 -33.02 5.13
C ILE A 271 -12.18 -31.60 4.99
N LEU A 272 -12.42 -30.74 5.99
CA LEU A 272 -11.92 -29.36 5.98
C LEU A 272 -10.39 -29.31 6.04
N GLU A 273 -9.75 -30.26 6.72
CA GLU A 273 -8.29 -30.36 6.75
C GLU A 273 -7.71 -30.79 5.40
N ASP A 274 -8.42 -31.63 4.63
CA ASP A 274 -8.04 -31.94 3.25
C ASP A 274 -8.10 -30.69 2.36
N PHE A 275 -9.19 -29.90 2.45
CA PHE A 275 -9.31 -28.63 1.72
C PHE A 275 -8.17 -27.68 2.09
N LYS A 276 -7.90 -27.51 3.39
CA LYS A 276 -6.80 -26.69 3.89
C LYS A 276 -5.47 -27.14 3.28
N ASN A 277 -5.19 -28.45 3.26
CA ASN A 277 -3.94 -28.98 2.71
C ASN A 277 -3.79 -28.72 1.20
N VAL A 278 -4.85 -28.86 0.41
CA VAL A 278 -4.79 -28.55 -1.03
C VAL A 278 -4.61 -27.05 -1.27
N ILE A 279 -5.29 -26.20 -0.51
CA ILE A 279 -5.09 -24.75 -0.58
C ILE A 279 -3.65 -24.37 -0.18
N LEU A 280 -3.08 -24.99 0.85
CA LEU A 280 -1.69 -24.75 1.24
C LEU A 280 -0.70 -25.20 0.14
N LYS A 281 -0.92 -26.36 -0.50
CA LYS A 281 -0.14 -26.76 -1.70
C LYS A 281 -0.24 -25.72 -2.81
N TYR A 282 -1.44 -25.22 -3.08
CA TYR A 282 -1.67 -24.16 -4.06
C TYR A 282 -0.89 -22.88 -3.75
N THR A 283 -0.87 -22.45 -2.48
CA THR A 283 -0.06 -21.27 -2.08
C THR A 283 1.44 -21.50 -2.26
N ASN A 284 1.95 -22.72 -1.99
CA ASN A 284 3.35 -23.03 -2.24
C ASN A 284 3.68 -23.04 -3.76
N GLU A 285 2.71 -23.38 -4.61
CA GLU A 285 2.86 -23.31 -6.06
C GLU A 285 2.96 -21.86 -6.55
N LEU A 286 2.14 -20.96 -6.01
CA LEU A 286 2.26 -19.51 -6.25
C LEU A 286 3.60 -18.95 -5.77
N ASP A 287 4.07 -19.37 -4.58
CA ASP A 287 5.39 -18.98 -4.08
C ASP A 287 6.52 -19.44 -5.02
N ASN A 288 6.41 -20.65 -5.57
CA ASN A 288 7.35 -21.18 -6.55
C ASN A 288 7.31 -20.41 -7.87
N LEU A 289 6.12 -20.11 -8.39
CA LEU A 289 5.94 -19.26 -9.57
C LEU A 289 6.59 -17.88 -9.37
N ALA A 290 6.33 -17.24 -8.22
CA ALA A 290 6.94 -15.97 -7.86
C ALA A 290 8.47 -16.05 -7.83
N TYR A 291 9.02 -17.07 -7.16
CA TYR A 291 10.45 -17.29 -7.10
C TYR A 291 11.07 -17.46 -8.50
N GLN A 292 10.49 -18.30 -9.34
CA GLN A 292 10.98 -18.59 -10.69
C GLN A 292 10.92 -17.36 -11.60
N LEU A 293 9.85 -16.57 -11.51
CA LEU A 293 9.71 -15.28 -12.20
C LEU A 293 10.81 -14.31 -11.74
N ASN A 294 11.06 -14.22 -10.44
CA ASN A 294 12.07 -13.33 -9.88
C ASN A 294 13.50 -13.75 -10.27
N THR A 295 13.79 -15.04 -10.38
CA THR A 295 15.10 -15.54 -10.84
C THR A 295 15.27 -15.54 -12.36
N ASN A 296 14.26 -15.11 -13.11
CA ASN A 296 14.22 -15.15 -14.58
C ASN A 296 14.52 -16.55 -15.14
N THR A 297 13.96 -17.56 -14.46
CA THR A 297 14.04 -18.97 -14.86
C THR A 297 12.69 -19.41 -15.40
N GLN A 298 12.68 -20.32 -16.38
CA GLN A 298 11.43 -20.83 -16.93
C GLN A 298 10.58 -21.48 -15.82
N PRO A 299 9.32 -21.05 -15.64
CA PRO A 299 8.48 -21.59 -14.58
C PRO A 299 8.16 -23.06 -14.82
N LYS A 300 8.26 -23.89 -13.77
CA LYS A 300 7.91 -25.31 -13.80
C LYS A 300 7.05 -25.65 -12.58
N PRO A 301 5.96 -26.42 -12.76
CA PRO A 301 5.07 -26.77 -11.67
C PRO A 301 5.74 -27.73 -10.67
N LEU A 302 5.41 -27.61 -9.38
CA LEU A 302 5.90 -28.54 -8.34
C LEU A 302 4.92 -29.66 -8.04
N TYR A 303 3.62 -29.39 -8.16
CA TYR A 303 2.57 -30.32 -7.76
C TYR A 303 1.65 -30.68 -8.94
N ASP A 304 1.15 -31.91 -8.92
CA ASP A 304 0.01 -32.31 -9.74
C ASP A 304 -1.28 -32.29 -8.89
N PHE A 305 -2.11 -31.28 -9.14
CA PHE A 305 -3.34 -31.06 -8.40
C PHE A 305 -4.49 -31.98 -8.84
N ASP A 306 -4.39 -32.67 -9.98
CA ASP A 306 -5.51 -33.48 -10.50
C ASP A 306 -5.84 -34.62 -9.53
N SER A 307 -4.82 -35.29 -8.99
CA SER A 307 -4.98 -36.33 -7.97
C SER A 307 -5.61 -35.82 -6.66
N ASP A 308 -5.21 -34.63 -6.20
CA ASP A 308 -5.73 -34.02 -4.97
C ASP A 308 -7.21 -33.60 -5.13
N LEU A 309 -7.57 -33.03 -6.29
CA LEU A 309 -8.94 -32.65 -6.60
C LEU A 309 -9.86 -33.86 -6.75
N SER A 310 -9.38 -34.95 -7.38
CA SER A 310 -10.13 -36.21 -7.46
C SER A 310 -10.36 -36.81 -6.08
N ARG A 311 -9.36 -36.78 -5.18
CA ARG A 311 -9.52 -37.26 -3.80
C ARG A 311 -10.61 -36.47 -3.05
N LEU A 312 -10.61 -35.15 -3.17
CA LEU A 312 -11.65 -34.30 -2.57
C LEU A 312 -13.03 -34.62 -3.13
N HIS A 313 -13.15 -34.78 -4.46
CA HIS A 313 -14.42 -35.16 -5.10
C HIS A 313 -14.98 -36.47 -4.53
N THR A 314 -14.16 -37.52 -4.45
CA THR A 314 -14.60 -38.82 -3.92
C THR A 314 -15.03 -38.74 -2.46
N LYS A 315 -14.32 -37.98 -1.61
CA LYS A 315 -14.72 -37.78 -0.21
C LYS A 315 -16.05 -37.03 -0.09
N ILE A 316 -16.29 -36.03 -0.93
CA ILE A 316 -17.56 -35.31 -0.98
C ILE A 316 -18.70 -36.26 -1.37
N ASP A 317 -18.52 -37.09 -2.40
CA ASP A 317 -19.55 -38.06 -2.82
C ASP A 317 -19.85 -39.11 -1.74
N GLN A 318 -18.85 -39.50 -0.94
CA GLN A 318 -19.07 -40.40 0.21
C GLN A 318 -19.91 -39.75 1.31
N LEU A 319 -19.68 -38.47 1.59
CA LEU A 319 -20.49 -37.70 2.55
C LEU A 319 -21.93 -37.50 2.06
N ASP A 320 -22.10 -37.32 0.75
CA ASP A 320 -23.40 -37.13 0.11
C ASP A 320 -24.27 -38.39 0.21
N LYS A 321 -23.65 -39.57 0.02
CA LYS A 321 -24.32 -40.87 0.15
C LYS A 321 -24.80 -41.17 1.57
N ASN A 322 -24.14 -40.62 2.59
CA ASN A 322 -24.53 -40.81 3.98
C ASN A 322 -25.76 -39.96 4.39
N GLN A 323 -26.30 -39.13 3.48
CA GLN A 323 -27.52 -38.29 3.62
C GLN A 323 -27.62 -37.40 4.88
N GLN A 324 -26.57 -37.32 5.68
CA GLN A 324 -26.59 -36.63 6.97
C GLN A 324 -26.40 -35.11 6.83
N TYR A 325 -25.81 -34.65 5.71
CA TYR A 325 -25.53 -33.23 5.44
C TYR A 325 -25.61 -32.91 3.94
N SER A 326 -26.22 -31.78 3.56
CA SER A 326 -26.13 -31.27 2.16
C SER A 326 -24.68 -30.89 1.84
N THR A 327 -24.07 -31.60 0.88
CA THR A 327 -22.66 -31.41 0.50
C THR A 327 -22.42 -30.26 -0.49
N PHE A 328 -23.49 -29.55 -0.89
CA PHE A 328 -23.46 -28.53 -1.93
C PHE A 328 -22.42 -27.43 -1.68
N ALA A 329 -22.30 -26.96 -0.43
CA ALA A 329 -21.29 -25.98 -0.04
C ALA A 329 -19.86 -26.44 -0.36
N LEU A 330 -19.54 -27.70 -0.06
CA LEU A 330 -18.23 -28.29 -0.33
C LEU A 330 -18.02 -28.50 -1.84
N ARG A 331 -19.07 -28.83 -2.60
CA ARG A 331 -19.02 -28.93 -4.07
C ARG A 331 -18.67 -27.57 -4.70
N LYS A 332 -19.29 -26.47 -4.27
CA LYS A 332 -18.96 -25.11 -4.77
C LYS A 332 -17.54 -24.69 -4.39
N VAL A 333 -17.08 -24.99 -3.16
CA VAL A 333 -15.69 -24.77 -2.77
C VAL A 333 -14.72 -25.56 -3.66
N LEU A 334 -15.04 -26.82 -3.97
CA LEU A 334 -14.24 -27.66 -4.88
C LEU A 334 -14.20 -27.10 -6.31
N ILE A 335 -15.33 -26.61 -6.84
CA ILE A 335 -15.39 -25.96 -8.16
C ILE A 335 -14.47 -24.73 -8.19
N ASN A 336 -14.58 -23.86 -7.18
CA ASN A 336 -13.70 -22.70 -7.09
C ASN A 336 -12.21 -23.11 -7.03
N LEU A 337 -11.88 -24.11 -6.22
CA LEU A 337 -10.51 -24.61 -6.13
C LEU A 337 -10.00 -25.18 -7.47
N ARG A 338 -10.85 -25.87 -8.22
CA ARG A 338 -10.54 -26.35 -9.58
C ARG A 338 -10.27 -25.19 -10.53
N ASP A 339 -11.06 -24.13 -10.47
CA ASP A 339 -10.84 -22.94 -11.31
C ASP A 339 -9.53 -22.23 -10.96
N LEU A 340 -9.20 -22.10 -9.67
CA LEU A 340 -7.92 -21.56 -9.22
C LEU A 340 -6.74 -22.41 -9.75
N VAL A 341 -6.86 -23.74 -9.71
CA VAL A 341 -5.88 -24.68 -10.28
C VAL A 341 -5.80 -24.55 -11.81
N ARG A 342 -6.91 -24.33 -12.51
CA ARG A 342 -6.91 -24.09 -13.96
C ARG A 342 -6.15 -22.81 -14.32
N ARG A 343 -6.35 -21.72 -13.56
CA ARG A 343 -5.65 -20.44 -13.79
C ARG A 343 -4.13 -20.58 -13.61
N ILE A 344 -3.66 -21.25 -12.57
CA ILE A 344 -2.22 -21.45 -12.40
C ILE A 344 -1.62 -22.31 -13.52
N LYS A 345 -2.35 -23.33 -14.00
CA LYS A 345 -1.97 -24.11 -15.20
C LYS A 345 -1.88 -23.21 -16.45
N ASN A 346 -2.82 -22.28 -16.66
CA ASN A 346 -2.77 -21.30 -17.75
C ASN A 346 -1.52 -20.40 -17.65
N ILE A 347 -1.21 -19.91 -16.45
CA ILE A 347 -0.02 -19.09 -16.21
C ILE A 347 1.28 -19.82 -16.60
N TYR A 348 1.41 -21.11 -16.24
CA TYR A 348 2.54 -21.93 -16.69
C TYR A 348 2.57 -22.07 -18.23
N GLY A 349 1.40 -22.22 -18.85
CA GLY A 349 1.25 -22.26 -20.31
C GLY A 349 1.70 -20.98 -21.03
N TYR A 350 1.58 -19.81 -20.40
CA TYR A 350 1.99 -18.53 -21.01
C TYR A 350 3.47 -18.44 -21.34
N SER A 351 4.32 -19.20 -20.65
CA SER A 351 5.76 -19.26 -20.93
C SER A 351 6.07 -19.83 -22.32
N HIS A 352 5.11 -20.52 -22.95
CA HIS A 352 5.23 -21.15 -24.26
C HIS A 352 4.47 -20.43 -25.39
N LEU A 353 3.73 -19.35 -25.09
CA LEU A 353 2.88 -18.68 -26.08
C LEU A 353 3.68 -18.01 -27.20
N GLN A 354 3.20 -18.19 -28.45
CA GLN A 354 3.76 -17.51 -29.61
C GLN A 354 3.19 -16.07 -29.75
N PRO A 355 3.90 -15.16 -30.42
CA PRO A 355 3.52 -13.74 -30.52
C PRO A 355 2.14 -13.46 -31.15
N ASP A 356 1.57 -14.37 -31.93
CA ASP A 356 0.38 -14.07 -32.74
C ASP A 356 -0.94 -14.45 -32.06
N ASP A 357 -0.91 -15.10 -30.89
CA ASP A 357 -2.10 -15.67 -30.24
C ASP A 357 -2.91 -14.66 -29.40
N VAL A 358 -2.42 -13.43 -29.19
CA VAL A 358 -3.04 -12.45 -28.26
C VAL A 358 -3.66 -11.28 -29.02
N LYS A 359 -4.99 -11.13 -28.92
CA LYS A 359 -5.75 -10.07 -29.60
C LYS A 359 -5.44 -8.68 -29.02
N ARG A 360 -5.14 -7.71 -29.90
CA ARG A 360 -4.83 -6.29 -29.57
C ARG A 360 -5.87 -5.60 -28.67
N LYS A 361 -7.13 -6.07 -28.70
CA LYS A 361 -8.28 -5.54 -27.94
C LYS A 361 -8.11 -5.69 -26.42
N GLU A 362 -7.52 -6.79 -25.95
CA GLU A 362 -7.28 -7.02 -24.51
C GLU A 362 -6.28 -6.02 -23.90
N ILE A 363 -5.32 -5.55 -24.72
CA ILE A 363 -4.33 -4.53 -24.31
C ILE A 363 -4.99 -3.15 -24.20
N ASP A 364 -5.93 -2.83 -25.10
CA ASP A 364 -6.63 -1.55 -25.07
C ASP A 364 -7.63 -1.45 -23.91
N ASP A 365 -8.26 -2.57 -23.53
CA ASP A 365 -9.08 -2.63 -22.32
C ASP A 365 -8.21 -2.50 -21.06
N ALA A 366 -7.03 -3.11 -21.02
CA ALA A 366 -6.07 -2.96 -19.92
C ALA A 366 -5.64 -1.50 -19.67
N LYS A 367 -5.53 -0.68 -20.72
CA LYS A 367 -5.22 0.76 -20.61
C LYS A 367 -6.30 1.55 -19.88
N ARG A 368 -7.56 1.14 -19.98
CA ARG A 368 -8.69 1.84 -19.31
C ARG A 368 -8.63 1.72 -17.80
N PHE A 369 -7.87 0.75 -17.28
CA PHE A 369 -7.67 0.57 -15.83
C PHE A 369 -6.54 1.44 -15.25
N VAL A 370 -5.77 2.14 -16.10
CA VAL A 370 -4.65 2.99 -15.70
C VAL A 370 -5.14 4.43 -15.53
N GLN A 371 -5.09 4.94 -14.30
CA GLN A 371 -5.34 6.36 -14.07
C GLN A 371 -4.13 7.17 -14.54
N SER A 372 -4.34 8.15 -15.43
CA SER A 372 -3.26 9.05 -15.83
C SER A 372 -2.97 10.05 -14.69
N SER A 373 -1.82 9.90 -14.03
CA SER A 373 -1.41 10.79 -12.94
C SER A 373 -0.73 12.07 -13.49
N ALA A 374 -1.44 12.86 -14.30
CA ALA A 374 -0.93 14.16 -14.71
C ALA A 374 -0.82 15.10 -13.47
N ILE A 375 0.29 15.85 -13.38
CA ILE A 375 0.43 16.92 -12.40
C ILE A 375 -0.52 18.02 -12.82
N ASP A 376 -1.62 18.16 -12.09
CA ASP A 376 -2.62 19.18 -12.32
C ASP A 376 -2.55 20.21 -11.20
N PHE A 377 -2.27 21.47 -11.56
CA PHE A 377 -2.23 22.58 -10.61
C PHE A 377 -3.59 22.82 -9.94
N LYS A 378 -4.70 22.39 -10.58
CA LYS A 378 -6.03 22.41 -9.97
C LYS A 378 -6.06 21.63 -8.66
N LYS A 379 -5.41 20.45 -8.60
CA LYS A 379 -5.32 19.64 -7.37
C LYS A 379 -4.63 20.40 -6.24
N PHE A 380 -3.57 21.15 -6.55
CA PHE A 380 -2.87 21.98 -5.57
C PHE A 380 -3.84 23.01 -4.97
N ARG A 381 -4.57 23.74 -5.82
CA ARG A 381 -5.54 24.76 -5.39
C ARG A 381 -6.72 24.17 -4.61
N GLU A 382 -7.27 23.05 -5.06
CA GLU A 382 -8.38 22.35 -4.37
C GLU A 382 -7.98 21.85 -2.97
N ASN A 383 -6.69 21.60 -2.75
CA ASN A 383 -6.15 21.17 -1.47
C ASN A 383 -5.72 22.33 -0.55
N LEU A 384 -5.81 23.61 -0.97
CA LEU A 384 -5.54 24.78 -0.10
C LEU A 384 -6.71 25.04 0.86
N THR A 385 -7.01 24.06 1.69
CA THR A 385 -8.08 24.12 2.68
C THR A 385 -7.67 23.35 3.93
N LEU A 386 -8.10 23.84 5.09
CA LEU A 386 -7.95 23.12 6.35
C LEU A 386 -8.75 21.81 6.37
N LYS A 387 -9.57 21.48 5.36
CA LYS A 387 -10.16 20.14 5.21
C LYS A 387 -9.15 19.13 4.65
N SER A 388 -8.15 19.57 3.90
CA SER A 388 -7.12 18.69 3.32
C SER A 388 -6.13 18.24 4.40
N THR A 389 -5.92 16.93 4.46
CA THR A 389 -4.95 16.30 5.37
C THR A 389 -3.52 16.72 5.05
N ILE A 390 -3.21 16.91 3.76
CA ILE A 390 -1.89 17.31 3.26
C ILE A 390 -1.61 18.77 3.61
N PHE A 391 -2.60 19.66 3.45
CA PHE A 391 -2.45 21.07 3.82
C PHE A 391 -2.21 21.26 5.32
N ARG A 392 -3.00 20.57 6.18
CA ARG A 392 -2.76 20.56 7.64
C ARG A 392 -1.34 20.12 7.98
N HIS A 393 -0.87 19.07 7.33
CA HIS A 393 0.49 18.56 7.51
C HIS A 393 1.55 19.58 7.06
N ALA A 394 1.38 20.21 5.90
CA ALA A 394 2.29 21.22 5.39
C ALA A 394 2.38 22.44 6.32
N CYS A 395 1.25 22.95 6.82
CA CYS A 395 1.23 24.01 7.83
C CYS A 395 1.94 23.59 9.12
N ARG A 396 1.68 22.38 9.61
CA ARG A 396 2.34 21.85 10.81
C ARG A 396 3.86 21.75 10.61
N MET A 397 4.30 21.18 9.49
CA MET A 397 5.71 21.05 9.13
C MET A 397 6.39 22.44 9.12
N ALA A 398 5.76 23.42 8.47
CA ALA A 398 6.26 24.79 8.40
C ALA A 398 6.44 25.44 9.77
N ILE A 399 5.39 25.39 10.60
CA ILE A 399 5.40 26.00 11.95
C ILE A 399 6.45 25.32 12.82
N VAL A 400 6.43 23.99 12.88
CA VAL A 400 7.31 23.24 13.78
C VAL A 400 8.78 23.42 13.40
N MET A 401 9.12 23.36 12.11
CA MET A 401 10.51 23.50 11.67
C MET A 401 11.03 24.93 11.90
N SER A 402 10.23 25.94 11.53
CA SER A 402 10.59 27.35 11.70
C SER A 402 10.77 27.72 13.17
N VAL A 403 9.81 27.35 14.03
CA VAL A 403 9.86 27.64 15.46
C VAL A 403 11.00 26.86 16.14
N THR A 404 11.19 25.58 15.79
CA THR A 404 12.30 24.80 16.36
C THR A 404 13.64 25.40 15.99
N TYR A 405 13.85 25.75 14.71
CA TYR A 405 15.08 26.42 14.29
C TYR A 405 15.30 27.72 15.06
N TYR A 406 14.29 28.60 15.07
CA TYR A 406 14.39 29.91 15.72
C TYR A 406 14.70 29.82 17.22
N VAL A 407 13.99 28.95 17.95
CA VAL A 407 14.18 28.81 19.40
C VAL A 407 15.56 28.25 19.71
N PHE A 408 16.00 27.19 19.04
CA PHE A 408 17.29 26.58 19.33
C PHE A 408 18.47 27.48 18.92
N GLU A 409 18.33 28.23 17.83
CA GLU A 409 19.33 29.20 17.40
C GLU A 409 19.45 30.38 18.38
N VAL A 410 18.33 30.97 18.82
CA VAL A 410 18.36 32.12 19.73
C VAL A 410 18.84 31.72 21.13
N THR A 411 18.52 30.51 21.56
CA THR A 411 18.88 30.03 22.91
C THR A 411 20.26 29.39 23.00
N ASN A 412 20.92 29.12 21.86
CA ASN A 412 22.23 28.44 21.78
C ASN A 412 22.30 27.15 22.64
N ILE A 413 21.19 26.42 22.76
CA ILE A 413 21.11 25.20 23.60
C ILE A 413 21.93 24.05 22.99
N THR A 414 22.03 23.99 21.65
CA THR A 414 22.70 22.89 20.95
C THR A 414 23.51 23.43 19.77
N ASN A 415 24.73 22.92 19.60
CA ASN A 415 25.61 23.29 18.48
C ASN A 415 25.13 22.76 17.11
N ASN A 416 24.23 21.78 17.08
CA ASN A 416 23.84 21.04 15.87
C ASN A 416 22.31 20.99 15.66
N VAL A 417 21.65 22.15 15.56
CA VAL A 417 20.18 22.27 15.41
C VAL A 417 19.63 21.44 14.24
N TYR A 418 20.43 21.27 13.18
CA TYR A 418 20.04 20.51 11.99
C TYR A 418 19.67 19.05 12.27
N TRP A 419 20.23 18.39 13.30
CA TRP A 419 19.87 17.00 13.63
C TRP A 419 18.48 16.87 14.24
N ILE A 420 18.09 17.84 15.06
CA ILE A 420 16.74 17.93 15.63
C ILE A 420 15.75 18.16 14.48
N LEU A 421 16.04 19.11 13.59
CA LEU A 421 15.22 19.40 12.42
C LEU A 421 15.09 18.20 11.47
N LEU A 422 16.20 17.49 11.19
CA LEU A 422 16.20 16.28 10.37
C LEU A 422 15.36 15.17 11.02
N THR A 423 15.42 15.05 12.35
CA THR A 423 14.59 14.09 13.09
C THR A 423 13.11 14.43 12.97
N ILE A 424 12.73 15.70 13.15
CA ILE A 424 11.35 16.17 13.00
C ILE A 424 10.84 15.88 11.57
N MET A 425 11.62 16.24 10.55
CA MET A 425 11.32 15.97 9.15
C MET A 425 11.06 14.48 8.86
N VAL A 426 11.85 13.59 9.46
CA VAL A 426 11.71 12.15 9.23
C VAL A 426 10.51 11.56 9.98
N ILE A 427 10.27 12.00 11.22
CA ILE A 427 9.23 11.47 12.11
C ILE A 427 7.85 12.02 11.77
N LEU A 428 7.74 13.31 11.46
CA LEU A 428 6.46 13.97 11.26
C LEU A 428 5.78 13.46 9.99
N LYS A 429 4.60 12.85 10.15
CA LYS A 429 3.76 12.37 9.04
C LYS A 429 2.37 13.02 9.09
N PRO A 430 1.58 12.96 8.01
CA PRO A 430 0.25 13.58 7.98
C PRO A 430 -0.71 13.03 9.05
N GLY A 431 -0.63 11.73 9.34
CA GLY A 431 -1.42 11.07 10.38
C GLY A 431 -0.70 10.96 11.73
N PHE A 432 -1.46 11.05 12.82
CA PHE A 432 -0.94 10.87 14.18
C PHE A 432 -0.35 9.47 14.38
N GLY A 433 -1.09 8.43 13.97
CA GLY A 433 -0.68 7.04 14.06
C GLY A 433 0.68 6.77 13.41
N LEU A 434 0.82 7.26 12.18
CA LEU A 434 2.06 7.16 11.40
C LEU A 434 3.22 7.91 12.04
N THR A 435 2.96 9.09 12.62
CA THR A 435 4.00 9.88 13.34
C THR A 435 4.47 9.14 14.58
N LYS A 436 3.52 8.59 15.36
CA LYS A 436 3.81 7.80 16.56
C LYS A 436 4.62 6.54 16.23
N GLU A 437 4.19 5.78 15.23
CA GLU A 437 4.89 4.58 14.78
C GLU A 437 6.31 4.93 14.35
N ARG A 438 6.46 5.96 13.49
CA ARG A 438 7.77 6.42 13.01
C ARG A 438 8.67 6.89 14.16
N ASN A 439 8.10 7.58 15.15
CA ASN A 439 8.83 8.04 16.34
C ASN A 439 9.42 6.86 17.13
N ILE A 440 8.60 5.85 17.42
CA ILE A 440 9.04 4.63 18.14
C ILE A 440 10.13 3.92 17.34
N GLN A 441 9.91 3.70 16.04
CA GLN A 441 10.87 3.00 15.19
C GLN A 441 12.21 3.74 15.10
N ARG A 442 12.18 5.08 14.98
CA ARG A 442 13.37 5.93 14.94
C ARG A 442 14.13 5.91 16.26
N LEU A 443 13.41 5.97 17.39
CA LEU A 443 14.03 5.96 18.71
C LEU A 443 14.75 4.64 19.00
N ILE A 444 14.07 3.51 18.76
CA ILE A 444 14.65 2.17 18.94
C ILE A 444 15.84 1.97 17.99
N GLY A 445 15.65 2.29 16.71
CA GLY A 445 16.69 2.12 15.69
C GLY A 445 17.95 2.97 15.97
N THR A 446 17.78 4.25 16.32
CA THR A 446 18.92 5.14 16.60
C THR A 446 19.62 4.77 17.90
N THR A 447 18.89 4.35 18.93
CA THR A 447 19.51 3.96 20.21
C THR A 447 20.35 2.69 20.05
N ILE A 448 19.77 1.64 19.47
CA ILE A 448 20.48 0.37 19.26
C ILE A 448 21.61 0.54 18.24
N GLY A 449 21.33 1.21 17.11
CA GLY A 449 22.34 1.48 16.10
C GLY A 449 23.46 2.40 16.60
N GLY A 450 23.17 3.37 17.47
CA GLY A 450 24.16 4.24 18.08
C GLY A 450 25.12 3.46 18.99
N LEU A 451 24.59 2.54 19.80
CA LEU A 451 25.40 1.65 20.64
C LEU A 451 26.31 0.73 19.80
N ILE A 452 25.77 0.15 18.71
CA ILE A 452 26.55 -0.68 17.79
C ILE A 452 27.65 0.14 17.11
N GLY A 453 27.33 1.32 16.61
CA GLY A 453 28.30 2.21 15.97
C GLY A 453 29.41 2.65 16.93
N ALA A 454 29.06 3.02 18.16
CA ALA A 454 30.03 3.36 19.19
C ALA A 454 30.95 2.18 19.53
N LEU A 455 30.39 0.97 19.70
CA LEU A 455 31.17 -0.24 19.98
C LEU A 455 32.17 -0.53 18.85
N ILE A 456 31.73 -0.42 17.59
CA ILE A 456 32.59 -0.60 16.42
C ILE A 456 33.73 0.41 16.41
N LEU A 457 33.43 1.69 16.63
CA LEU A 457 34.44 2.76 16.62
C LEU A 457 35.41 2.69 17.81
N LEU A 458 35.01 2.09 18.94
CA LEU A 458 35.90 1.87 20.08
C LEU A 458 36.81 0.65 19.92
N THR A 459 36.42 -0.33 19.10
CA THR A 459 37.14 -1.61 18.94
C THR A 459 37.97 -1.66 17.67
N ILE A 460 37.46 -1.10 16.57
CA ILE A 460 38.04 -1.16 15.23
C ILE A 460 38.61 0.21 14.86
N HIS A 461 39.93 0.27 14.72
CA HIS A 461 40.66 1.47 14.33
C HIS A 461 41.18 1.40 12.87
N ASP A 462 41.07 0.24 12.23
CA ASP A 462 41.53 0.05 10.85
C ASP A 462 40.58 0.76 9.87
N PRO A 463 41.06 1.74 9.09
CA PRO A 463 40.23 2.54 8.19
C PRO A 463 39.63 1.73 7.03
N THR A 464 40.30 0.65 6.62
CA THR A 464 39.83 -0.22 5.54
C THR A 464 38.67 -1.09 6.03
N ILE A 465 38.78 -1.65 7.24
CA ILE A 465 37.69 -2.40 7.86
C ILE A 465 36.48 -1.49 8.10
N LEU A 466 36.69 -0.27 8.61
CA LEU A 466 35.64 0.71 8.79
C LEU A 466 34.96 1.09 7.47
N PHE A 467 35.71 1.23 6.38
CA PHE A 467 35.15 1.49 5.06
C PHE A 467 34.28 0.33 4.54
N VAL A 468 34.74 -0.92 4.69
CA VAL A 468 33.94 -2.10 4.32
C VAL A 468 32.64 -2.18 5.12
N LEU A 469 32.71 -1.93 6.44
CA LEU A 469 31.53 -1.87 7.30
C LEU A 469 30.59 -0.72 6.92
N LEU A 470 31.13 0.45 6.55
CA LEU A 470 30.36 1.59 6.06
C LEU A 470 29.56 1.21 4.81
N VAL A 471 30.19 0.55 3.83
CA VAL A 471 29.54 0.06 2.60
C VAL A 471 28.42 -0.94 2.94
N PHE A 472 28.72 -1.91 3.80
CA PHE A 472 27.78 -2.94 4.22
C PHE A 472 26.55 -2.36 4.94
N PHE A 473 26.77 -1.44 5.87
CA PHE A 473 25.69 -0.77 6.59
C PHE A 473 24.86 0.12 5.69
N PHE A 474 25.47 0.87 4.78
CA PHE A 474 24.74 1.69 3.82
C PHE A 474 23.85 0.85 2.89
N LEU A 475 24.41 -0.23 2.33
CA LEU A 475 23.68 -1.16 1.47
C LEU A 475 22.48 -1.78 2.19
N THR A 476 22.73 -2.36 3.37
CA THR A 476 21.70 -3.06 4.14
C THR A 476 20.61 -2.11 4.60
N ALA A 477 21.00 -0.93 5.09
CA ALA A 477 20.07 0.08 5.56
C ALA A 477 19.14 0.56 4.44
N TYR A 478 19.69 0.84 3.25
CA TYR A 478 18.89 1.29 2.13
C TYR A 478 17.99 0.19 1.58
N SER A 479 18.50 -1.04 1.44
CA SER A 479 17.72 -2.19 0.97
C SER A 479 16.53 -2.50 1.87
N LEU A 480 16.59 -2.16 3.16
CA LEU A 480 15.51 -2.41 4.11
C LEU A 480 14.64 -1.18 4.39
N PHE A 481 14.98 0.00 3.86
CA PHE A 481 14.31 1.26 4.18
C PHE A 481 12.80 1.25 3.92
N ARG A 482 12.36 0.52 2.88
CA ARG A 482 10.94 0.36 2.51
C ARG A 482 10.30 -0.95 3.01
N VAL A 483 11.09 -1.88 3.54
CA VAL A 483 10.62 -3.18 4.04
C VAL A 483 10.43 -3.14 5.55
N ASN A 484 11.48 -2.75 6.27
CA ASN A 484 11.46 -2.62 7.72
C ASN A 484 12.30 -1.41 8.14
N TYR A 485 11.60 -0.34 8.47
CA TYR A 485 12.25 0.92 8.82
C TYR A 485 13.09 0.85 10.10
N VAL A 486 12.71 0.02 11.09
CA VAL A 486 13.51 -0.14 12.33
C VAL A 486 14.89 -0.68 11.99
N ILE A 487 14.92 -1.75 11.20
CA ILE A 487 16.17 -2.40 10.78
C ILE A 487 16.98 -1.44 9.90
N ALA A 488 16.32 -0.71 9.01
CA ALA A 488 16.98 0.31 8.20
C ALA A 488 17.68 1.38 9.05
N VAL A 489 17.00 1.94 10.06
CA VAL A 489 17.59 2.94 10.96
C VAL A 489 18.71 2.33 11.80
N LEU A 490 18.54 1.10 12.28
CA LEU A 490 19.56 0.38 13.04
C LEU A 490 20.88 0.29 12.28
N PHE A 491 20.85 0.11 10.96
CA PHE A 491 22.05 0.10 10.11
C PHE A 491 22.47 1.50 9.62
N MET A 492 21.53 2.43 9.40
CA MET A 492 21.86 3.82 9.01
C MET A 492 22.66 4.54 10.10
N THR A 493 22.36 4.34 11.38
CA THR A 493 23.01 5.07 12.47
C THR A 493 24.52 4.74 12.59
N PRO A 494 24.94 3.47 12.65
CA PRO A 494 26.36 3.10 12.55
C PRO A 494 27.03 3.63 11.28
N TYR A 495 26.35 3.59 10.14
CA TYR A 495 26.85 4.16 8.89
C TYR A 495 27.19 5.65 9.05
N VAL A 496 26.28 6.46 9.60
CA VAL A 496 26.52 7.90 9.82
C VAL A 496 27.67 8.12 10.81
N LEU A 497 27.75 7.33 11.87
CA LEU A 497 28.82 7.46 12.87
C LEU A 497 30.21 7.15 12.27
N ILE A 498 30.32 6.08 11.48
CA ILE A 498 31.58 5.72 10.79
C ILE A 498 31.93 6.76 9.72
N MET A 499 30.93 7.28 8.99
CA MET A 499 31.17 8.36 8.04
C MET A 499 31.74 9.62 8.74
N LEU A 500 31.19 9.98 9.90
CA LEU A 500 31.66 11.15 10.66
C LEU A 500 33.03 10.94 11.31
N SER A 501 33.41 9.70 11.64
CA SER A 501 34.76 9.43 12.16
C SER A 501 35.85 9.71 11.12
N PHE A 502 35.56 9.58 9.83
CA PHE A 502 36.50 9.96 8.76
C PHE A 502 36.69 11.48 8.61
N VAL A 503 35.78 12.30 9.16
CA VAL A 503 35.79 13.77 9.03
C VAL A 503 36.27 14.45 10.33
N SER A 504 36.87 13.69 11.25
CA SER A 504 37.56 14.19 12.48
C SER A 504 36.64 14.62 13.64
N ALA A 505 35.53 13.93 13.88
CA ALA A 505 34.67 14.21 15.04
C ALA A 505 34.99 13.33 16.26
N ASN A 506 34.89 13.88 17.48
CA ASN A 506 34.96 13.10 18.73
C ASN A 506 33.78 12.12 18.80
N THR A 507 34.03 10.84 18.53
CA THR A 507 33.02 9.85 18.15
C THR A 507 32.00 9.54 19.25
N LEU A 508 32.41 9.60 20.51
CA LEU A 508 31.54 9.34 21.67
C LEU A 508 30.56 10.49 21.93
N ASP A 509 31.01 11.73 21.81
CA ASP A 509 30.16 12.91 22.04
C ASP A 509 29.11 13.04 20.93
N VAL A 510 29.52 12.83 19.67
CA VAL A 510 28.60 12.81 18.52
C VAL A 510 27.52 11.74 18.70
N THR A 511 27.86 10.57 19.24
CA THR A 511 26.86 9.51 19.47
C THR A 511 25.84 9.91 20.53
N LYS A 512 26.29 10.49 21.65
CA LYS A 512 25.42 10.96 22.73
C LYS A 512 24.50 12.08 22.28
N GLU A 513 25.05 13.09 21.58
CA GLU A 513 24.29 14.19 20.99
C GLU A 513 23.17 13.66 20.10
N ARG A 514 23.46 12.64 19.30
CA ARG A 514 22.51 12.09 18.33
C ARG A 514 21.32 11.37 18.94
N ILE A 515 21.54 10.65 20.04
CA ILE A 515 20.46 10.01 20.80
C ILE A 515 19.58 11.11 21.40
N LEU A 516 20.20 12.12 22.03
CA LEU A 516 19.50 13.25 22.65
C LEU A 516 18.70 14.07 21.64
N ASP A 517 19.29 14.41 20.49
CA ASP A 517 18.62 15.12 19.39
C ASP A 517 17.43 14.32 18.85
N THR A 518 17.56 12.99 18.81
CA THR A 518 16.47 12.11 18.38
C THR A 518 15.31 12.14 19.38
N PHE A 519 15.60 12.14 20.69
CA PHE A 519 14.59 12.29 21.74
C PHE A 519 13.89 13.65 21.67
N ILE A 520 14.64 14.74 21.54
CA ILE A 520 14.09 16.11 21.46
C ILE A 520 13.23 16.25 20.19
N GLY A 521 13.76 15.89 19.03
CA GLY A 521 13.02 15.96 17.76
C GLY A 521 11.79 15.07 17.76
N GLY A 522 11.89 13.86 18.34
CA GLY A 522 10.77 12.95 18.52
C GLY A 522 9.68 13.50 19.45
N MET A 523 10.05 14.15 20.55
CA MET A 523 9.11 14.79 21.48
C MET A 523 8.37 15.96 20.82
N ILE A 524 9.10 16.84 20.13
CA ILE A 524 8.51 17.98 19.40
C ILE A 524 7.57 17.49 18.29
N ALA A 525 7.99 16.51 17.49
CA ALA A 525 7.16 15.93 16.43
C ALA A 525 5.89 15.27 16.99
N PHE A 526 6.02 14.53 18.10
CA PHE A 526 4.89 13.87 18.74
C PHE A 526 3.88 14.89 19.32
N LEU A 527 4.35 15.89 20.08
CA LEU A 527 3.50 16.92 20.68
C LEU A 527 2.81 17.78 19.61
N SER A 528 3.56 18.19 18.57
CA SER A 528 2.98 18.97 17.47
C SER A 528 1.91 18.20 16.70
N SER A 529 2.05 16.88 16.54
CA SER A 529 1.02 16.05 15.89
C SER A 529 -0.29 15.99 16.67
N TYR A 530 -0.25 16.23 17.99
CA TYR A 530 -1.42 16.28 18.87
C TYR A 530 -2.05 17.68 18.92
N ILE A 531 -1.23 18.74 18.93
CA ILE A 531 -1.68 20.12 19.19
C ILE A 531 -1.98 20.90 17.90
N ILE A 532 -1.12 20.80 16.88
CA ILE A 532 -1.17 21.68 15.71
C ILE A 532 -1.95 21.01 14.58
N PHE A 533 -3.14 21.52 14.28
CA PHE A 533 -4.05 21.02 13.23
C PHE A 533 -4.18 19.48 13.22
N PRO A 534 -4.59 18.84 14.33
CA PRO A 534 -4.64 17.39 14.39
C PRO A 534 -5.55 16.82 13.29
N ASN A 535 -5.15 15.67 12.75
CA ASN A 535 -5.92 14.93 11.75
C ASN A 535 -6.14 13.52 12.27
N TRP A 536 -7.31 13.31 12.87
CA TRP A 536 -7.71 12.03 13.42
C TRP A 536 -8.40 11.21 12.33
N GLU A 537 -8.00 9.95 12.15
CA GLU A 537 -8.63 9.00 11.24
C GLU A 537 -10.10 8.77 11.61
N SER A 538 -10.43 8.86 12.90
CA SER A 538 -11.83 8.82 13.37
C SER A 538 -12.74 9.89 12.75
N MET A 539 -12.21 10.99 12.21
CA MET A 539 -12.98 11.98 11.45
C MET A 539 -13.33 11.49 10.03
N GLN A 540 -12.48 10.65 9.43
CA GLN A 540 -12.63 10.16 8.06
C GLN A 540 -13.41 8.84 7.98
N VAL A 541 -13.47 8.08 9.09
CA VAL A 541 -14.18 6.79 9.19
C VAL A 541 -15.60 6.85 8.62
N LYS A 542 -16.41 7.87 8.98
CA LYS A 542 -17.79 8.01 8.47
C LYS A 542 -17.83 8.16 6.95
N GLU A 543 -16.93 8.96 6.38
CA GLU A 543 -16.86 9.16 4.93
C GLU A 543 -16.38 7.90 4.21
N SER A 544 -15.38 7.18 4.76
CA SER A 544 -14.92 5.90 4.23
C SER A 544 -16.02 4.84 4.27
N MET A 545 -16.78 4.74 5.37
CA MET A 545 -17.95 3.86 5.45
C MET A 545 -18.98 4.20 4.37
N ARG A 546 -19.29 5.49 4.17
CA ARG A 546 -20.24 5.94 3.16
C ARG A 546 -19.77 5.60 1.74
N LYS A 547 -18.52 5.88 1.38
CA LYS A 547 -17.96 5.53 0.05
C LYS A 547 -18.03 4.04 -0.22
N LEU A 548 -17.73 3.23 0.78
CA LEU A 548 -17.80 1.78 0.68
C LEU A 548 -19.24 1.26 0.49
N LEU A 549 -20.21 1.81 1.22
CA LEU A 549 -21.63 1.47 1.02
C LEU A 549 -22.11 1.87 -0.38
N ILE A 550 -21.69 3.03 -0.90
CA ILE A 550 -22.01 3.46 -2.28
C ILE A 550 -21.42 2.49 -3.30
N ALA A 551 -20.17 2.05 -3.12
CA ALA A 551 -19.54 1.07 -4.00
C ALA A 551 -20.30 -0.27 -4.00
N ASN A 552 -20.68 -0.77 -2.81
CA ASN A 552 -21.49 -1.98 -2.67
C ASN A 552 -22.88 -1.83 -3.31
N TYR A 553 -23.55 -0.70 -3.10
CA TYR A 553 -24.84 -0.40 -3.73
C TYR A 553 -24.74 -0.45 -5.27
N ASN A 554 -23.75 0.24 -5.84
CA ASN A 554 -23.55 0.28 -7.29
C ASN A 554 -23.21 -1.08 -7.89
N TYR A 555 -22.52 -1.94 -7.13
CA TYR A 555 -22.17 -3.29 -7.55
C TYR A 555 -23.37 -4.24 -7.49
N ILE A 556 -24.10 -4.28 -6.37
CA ILE A 556 -25.31 -5.09 -6.23
C ILE A 556 -26.40 -4.65 -7.21
N PHE A 557 -26.47 -3.35 -7.54
CA PHE A 557 -27.40 -2.85 -8.56
C PHE A 557 -27.15 -3.45 -9.96
N GLN A 558 -25.92 -3.90 -10.27
CA GLN A 558 -25.66 -4.60 -11.54
C GLN A 558 -26.45 -5.92 -11.63
N ALA A 559 -26.76 -6.57 -10.51
CA ALA A 559 -27.56 -7.80 -10.49
C ALA A 559 -28.99 -7.53 -10.99
N LEU A 560 -29.57 -6.37 -10.62
CA LEU A 560 -30.88 -5.98 -11.16
C LEU A 560 -30.82 -5.66 -12.66
N LYS A 561 -29.72 -5.10 -13.16
CA LYS A 561 -29.55 -4.85 -14.60
C LYS A 561 -29.46 -6.15 -15.39
N GLU A 562 -28.72 -7.12 -14.87
CA GLU A 562 -28.61 -8.46 -15.47
C GLU A 562 -29.99 -9.11 -15.58
N ILE A 563 -30.74 -9.14 -14.47
CA ILE A 563 -32.11 -9.69 -14.43
C ILE A 563 -33.05 -8.94 -15.38
N ALA A 564 -32.89 -7.62 -15.52
CA ALA A 564 -33.69 -6.79 -16.43
C ALA A 564 -33.34 -6.99 -17.93
N GLY A 565 -32.40 -7.88 -18.26
CA GLY A 565 -31.92 -8.07 -19.64
C GLY A 565 -31.07 -6.91 -20.17
N GLN A 566 -30.65 -6.00 -19.28
CA GLN A 566 -29.74 -4.89 -19.59
C GLN A 566 -28.33 -5.22 -19.10
N ALA A 567 -27.85 -6.41 -19.46
CA ALA A 567 -26.56 -6.94 -19.02
C ALA A 567 -25.46 -5.86 -19.21
N PRO A 568 -24.79 -5.43 -18.12
CA PRO A 568 -23.77 -4.39 -18.20
C PRO A 568 -22.62 -4.87 -19.08
N SER A 569 -21.90 -3.93 -19.69
CA SER A 569 -20.69 -4.32 -20.41
C SER A 569 -19.72 -5.01 -19.45
N ILE A 570 -18.94 -5.98 -19.95
CA ILE A 570 -17.87 -6.65 -19.18
C ILE A 570 -16.96 -5.62 -18.47
N THR A 571 -16.78 -4.44 -19.08
CA THR A 571 -16.00 -3.34 -18.51
C THR A 571 -16.69 -2.68 -17.31
N ASP A 572 -17.99 -2.35 -17.42
CA ASP A 572 -18.74 -1.70 -16.33
C ASP A 572 -18.84 -2.61 -15.11
N TYR A 573 -19.03 -3.91 -15.35
CA TYR A 573 -18.99 -4.93 -14.31
C TYR A 573 -17.63 -4.97 -13.58
N LYS A 574 -16.53 -5.06 -14.33
CA LYS A 574 -15.18 -5.07 -13.74
C LYS A 574 -14.85 -3.76 -12.99
N LEU A 575 -15.33 -2.61 -13.46
CA LEU A 575 -15.09 -1.32 -12.82
C LEU A 575 -15.83 -1.19 -11.48
N THR A 576 -17.11 -1.58 -11.43
CA THR A 576 -17.89 -1.54 -10.18
C THR A 576 -17.34 -2.53 -9.15
N ARG A 577 -16.93 -3.73 -9.58
CA ARG A 577 -16.23 -4.71 -8.74
C ARG A 577 -14.93 -4.14 -8.17
N LYS A 578 -14.08 -3.53 -9.02
CA LYS A 578 -12.84 -2.86 -8.60
C LYS A 578 -13.13 -1.79 -7.54
N ALA A 579 -14.19 -1.00 -7.71
CA ALA A 579 -14.55 0.04 -6.75
C ALA A 579 -14.87 -0.54 -5.35
N VAL A 580 -15.61 -1.65 -5.26
CA VAL A 580 -15.88 -2.34 -3.98
C VAL A 580 -14.58 -2.76 -3.30
N TYR A 581 -13.65 -3.35 -4.05
CA TYR A 581 -12.38 -3.83 -3.50
C TYR A 581 -11.47 -2.70 -3.04
N VAL A 582 -11.37 -1.63 -3.83
CA VAL A 582 -10.59 -0.43 -3.47
C VAL A 582 -11.16 0.24 -2.23
N GLU A 583 -12.48 0.46 -2.17
CA GLU A 583 -13.10 1.10 -1.00
C GLU A 583 -13.05 0.20 0.25
N THR A 584 -13.10 -1.13 0.09
CA THR A 584 -12.90 -2.08 1.20
C THR A 584 -11.48 -1.96 1.75
N ALA A 585 -10.47 -1.90 0.87
CA ALA A 585 -9.08 -1.71 1.27
C ALA A 585 -8.86 -0.33 1.93
N ASN A 586 -9.43 0.73 1.36
CA ASN A 586 -9.37 2.07 1.95
C ASN A 586 -9.96 2.09 3.36
N MET A 587 -11.15 1.51 3.54
CA MET A 587 -11.81 1.43 4.85
C MET A 587 -11.00 0.59 5.85
N GLY A 588 -10.47 -0.56 5.45
CA GLY A 588 -9.59 -1.38 6.28
C GLY A 588 -8.37 -0.60 6.74
N SER A 589 -7.71 0.11 5.82
CA SER A 589 -6.54 0.95 6.13
C SER A 589 -6.88 2.09 7.09
N THR A 590 -8.03 2.76 6.92
CA THR A 590 -8.50 3.83 7.82
C THR A 590 -8.78 3.28 9.21
N PHE A 591 -9.42 2.12 9.30
CA PHE A 591 -9.71 1.47 10.58
C PHE A 591 -8.42 1.06 11.32
N GLN A 592 -7.46 0.43 10.63
CA GLN A 592 -6.16 0.09 11.22
C GLN A 592 -5.43 1.33 11.75
N ARG A 593 -5.36 2.41 10.95
CA ARG A 593 -4.70 3.65 11.38
C ARG A 593 -5.41 4.26 12.60
N MET A 594 -6.75 4.22 12.66
CA MET A 594 -7.51 4.65 13.83
C MET A 594 -7.13 3.86 15.09
N LEU A 595 -6.90 2.55 15.01
CA LEU A 595 -6.52 1.74 16.18
C LEU A 595 -5.16 2.11 16.79
N THR A 596 -4.31 2.81 16.03
CA THR A 596 -3.01 3.31 16.54
C THR A 596 -3.12 4.63 17.32
N GLU A 597 -4.27 5.33 17.22
CA GLU A 597 -4.57 6.58 17.91
C GLU A 597 -4.76 6.39 19.43
N PRO A 598 -4.71 7.45 20.25
CA PRO A 598 -5.00 7.34 21.68
C PRO A 598 -6.41 6.83 21.91
N LYS A 599 -6.62 5.98 22.94
CA LYS A 599 -7.92 5.33 23.23
C LYS A 599 -9.11 6.31 23.27
N LYS A 600 -8.90 7.53 23.76
CA LYS A 600 -9.93 8.60 23.82
C LYS A 600 -10.38 9.11 22.43
N ARG A 601 -9.58 8.89 21.39
CA ARG A 601 -9.86 9.35 20.00
C ARG A 601 -10.35 8.22 19.09
N GLN A 602 -10.23 6.96 19.52
CA GLN A 602 -10.76 5.78 18.82
C GLN A 602 -12.30 5.70 18.93
N LYS A 603 -13.00 6.63 18.30
CA LYS A 603 -14.47 6.72 18.37
C LYS A 603 -15.11 5.47 17.74
N TYR A 604 -16.03 4.84 18.47
CA TYR A 604 -16.86 3.72 18.00
C TYR A 604 -16.08 2.53 17.44
N SER A 605 -14.89 2.24 17.98
CA SER A 605 -14.00 1.21 17.43
C SER A 605 -14.63 -0.18 17.34
N LYS A 606 -15.54 -0.54 18.26
CA LYS A 606 -16.25 -1.83 18.24
C LYS A 606 -17.25 -1.90 17.09
N GLU A 607 -18.01 -0.84 16.87
CA GLU A 607 -19.01 -0.73 15.80
C GLU A 607 -18.32 -0.70 14.44
N VAL A 608 -17.25 0.08 14.31
CA VAL A 608 -16.45 0.16 13.09
C VAL A 608 -15.79 -1.18 12.77
N ASN A 609 -15.29 -1.91 13.78
CA ASN A 609 -14.76 -3.27 13.59
C ASN A 609 -15.83 -4.20 12.98
N LYS A 610 -17.01 -4.23 13.60
CA LYS A 610 -18.14 -5.04 13.10
C LYS A 610 -18.51 -4.62 11.67
N PHE A 611 -18.61 -3.32 11.39
CA PHE A 611 -18.90 -2.82 10.06
C PHE A 611 -17.89 -3.31 9.03
N VAL A 612 -16.59 -3.24 9.32
CA VAL A 612 -15.52 -3.70 8.42
C VAL A 612 -15.65 -5.19 8.11
N ILE A 613 -15.92 -6.03 9.13
CA ILE A 613 -16.13 -7.47 8.95
C ILE A 613 -17.39 -7.76 8.13
N PHE A 614 -18.55 -7.21 8.52
CA PHE A 614 -19.81 -7.43 7.81
C PHE A 614 -19.77 -6.91 6.38
N ASN A 615 -19.09 -5.79 6.12
CA ASN A 615 -18.97 -5.28 4.77
C ASN A 615 -18.04 -6.13 3.91
N HIS A 616 -16.96 -6.68 4.47
CA HIS A 616 -16.13 -7.65 3.76
C HIS A 616 -16.95 -8.90 3.37
N ILE A 617 -17.78 -9.40 4.29
CA ILE A 617 -18.73 -10.50 4.03
C ILE A 617 -19.72 -10.10 2.92
N LEU A 618 -20.34 -8.93 3.01
CA LEU A 618 -21.28 -8.42 2.00
C LEU A 618 -20.63 -8.37 0.61
N ALA A 619 -19.44 -7.77 0.50
CA ALA A 619 -18.70 -7.68 -0.76
C ALA A 619 -18.40 -9.07 -1.33
N SER A 620 -17.94 -9.98 -0.47
CA SER A 620 -17.58 -11.34 -0.84
C SER A 620 -18.77 -12.16 -1.36
N PHE A 621 -19.94 -12.06 -0.71
CA PHE A 621 -21.16 -12.73 -1.14
C PHE A 621 -21.83 -12.06 -2.33
N SER A 622 -21.68 -10.74 -2.49
CA SER A 622 -22.20 -10.02 -3.66
C SER A 622 -21.52 -10.48 -4.96
N VAL A 623 -20.24 -10.83 -4.88
CA VAL A 623 -19.49 -11.42 -6.00
C VAL A 623 -20.01 -12.81 -6.33
N THR A 624 -20.25 -13.64 -5.31
CA THR A 624 -20.82 -14.98 -5.48
C THR A 624 -22.20 -14.93 -6.10
N LEU A 625 -23.06 -14.00 -5.64
CA LEU A 625 -24.38 -13.73 -6.22
C LEU A 625 -24.26 -13.41 -7.71
N MET A 626 -23.36 -12.51 -8.09
CA MET A 626 -23.22 -12.13 -9.49
C MET A 626 -22.74 -13.28 -10.37
N ASN A 627 -21.73 -14.03 -9.92
CA ASN A 627 -21.24 -15.18 -10.67
C ASN A 627 -22.33 -16.25 -10.85
N HIS A 628 -23.19 -16.42 -9.84
CA HIS A 628 -24.32 -17.36 -9.92
C HIS A 628 -25.40 -16.87 -10.89
N LEU A 629 -25.67 -15.56 -10.94
CA LEU A 629 -26.61 -14.97 -11.91
C LEU A 629 -26.10 -15.06 -13.36
N ASP A 630 -24.79 -14.94 -13.58
CA ASP A 630 -24.16 -15.07 -14.92
C ASP A 630 -24.23 -16.51 -15.48
N GLU A 631 -24.22 -17.51 -14.58
CA GLU A 631 -24.30 -18.94 -14.95
C GLU A 631 -25.74 -19.47 -15.05
N MET A 632 -26.70 -18.77 -14.45
CA MET A 632 -28.10 -19.21 -14.35
C MET A 632 -28.92 -18.82 -15.59
N ASP A 633 -29.86 -19.70 -15.96
CA ASP A 633 -30.95 -19.33 -16.86
C ASP A 633 -31.97 -18.46 -16.12
N ASN A 634 -32.49 -17.42 -16.79
CA ASN A 634 -33.46 -16.48 -16.23
C ASN A 634 -34.77 -17.17 -15.78
N ASN A 635 -35.04 -18.37 -16.29
CA ASN A 635 -36.18 -19.21 -15.91
C ASN A 635 -36.15 -19.69 -14.44
N TYR A 636 -35.04 -19.49 -13.71
CA TYR A 636 -34.94 -19.84 -12.28
C TYR A 636 -35.08 -18.65 -11.33
N ILE A 637 -35.24 -17.44 -11.87
CA ILE A 637 -35.34 -16.20 -11.10
C ILE A 637 -36.82 -15.85 -10.93
N ASN A 638 -37.23 -15.49 -9.71
CA ASN A 638 -38.62 -15.15 -9.40
C ASN A 638 -38.79 -13.70 -8.91
N LYS A 639 -40.06 -13.28 -8.77
CA LYS A 639 -40.42 -11.95 -8.25
C LYS A 639 -39.93 -11.72 -6.81
N ASP A 640 -39.80 -12.77 -6.01
CA ASP A 640 -39.31 -12.67 -4.63
C ASP A 640 -37.80 -12.38 -4.57
N HIS A 641 -36.99 -12.96 -5.47
CA HIS A 641 -35.57 -12.66 -5.60
C HIS A 641 -35.34 -11.18 -5.90
N VAL A 642 -36.06 -10.64 -6.89
CA VAL A 642 -36.02 -9.21 -7.22
C VAL A 642 -36.44 -8.35 -6.03
N ARG A 643 -37.49 -8.76 -5.31
CA ARG A 643 -37.95 -8.06 -4.10
C ARG A 643 -36.88 -8.05 -3.02
N THR A 644 -36.17 -9.16 -2.80
CA THR A 644 -35.09 -9.26 -1.81
C THR A 644 -33.89 -8.40 -2.20
N ILE A 645 -33.49 -8.39 -3.49
CA ILE A 645 -32.43 -7.48 -3.97
C ILE A 645 -32.82 -6.01 -3.75
N ARG A 646 -34.07 -5.62 -4.03
CA ARG A 646 -34.57 -4.26 -3.75
C ARG A 646 -34.55 -3.93 -2.25
N LYS A 647 -34.87 -4.88 -1.36
CA LYS A 647 -34.76 -4.71 0.09
C LYS A 647 -33.31 -4.49 0.55
N ILE A 648 -32.37 -5.24 -0.01
CA ILE A 648 -30.93 -5.07 0.25
C ILE A 648 -30.51 -3.65 -0.15
N LEU A 649 -30.82 -3.24 -1.38
CA LEU A 649 -30.47 -1.91 -1.90
C LEU A 649 -31.11 -0.79 -1.06
N SER A 650 -32.36 -0.95 -0.64
CA SER A 650 -33.04 0.01 0.24
C SER A 650 -32.36 0.13 1.61
N SER A 651 -31.93 -0.99 2.20
CA SER A 651 -31.22 -0.98 3.49
C SER A 651 -29.86 -0.28 3.37
N LEU A 652 -29.15 -0.49 2.25
CA LEU A 652 -27.89 0.22 1.95
C LEU A 652 -28.12 1.71 1.72
N GLU A 653 -29.16 2.08 0.97
CA GLU A 653 -29.54 3.47 0.72
C GLU A 653 -29.84 4.23 2.01
N GLN A 654 -30.66 3.67 2.91
CA GLN A 654 -30.95 4.27 4.21
C GLN A 654 -29.67 4.44 5.04
N SER A 655 -28.76 3.47 4.99
CA SER A 655 -27.46 3.56 5.67
C SER A 655 -26.57 4.67 5.09
N ILE A 656 -26.56 4.84 3.77
CA ILE A 656 -25.82 5.92 3.08
C ILE A 656 -26.37 7.29 3.48
N GLN A 657 -27.69 7.43 3.57
CA GLN A 657 -28.35 8.67 3.99
C GLN A 657 -28.04 9.02 5.45
N LEU A 658 -28.02 8.04 6.38
CA LEU A 658 -27.65 8.27 7.79
C LEU A 658 -26.20 8.72 8.01
N LEU A 659 -25.30 8.38 7.06
CA LEU A 659 -23.91 8.80 7.07
C LEU A 659 -23.66 10.08 6.26
N HIS A 660 -24.71 10.70 5.71
CA HIS A 660 -24.60 11.96 4.99
C HIS A 660 -24.19 13.09 5.94
N SER A 661 -23.31 13.96 5.46
CA SER A 661 -22.86 15.17 6.14
C SER A 661 -22.91 16.33 5.14
N ASP A 662 -23.14 17.55 5.60
CA ASP A 662 -23.17 18.77 4.77
C ASP A 662 -21.91 18.95 3.91
N ASP A 663 -20.79 18.34 4.32
CA ASP A 663 -19.50 18.36 3.63
C ASP A 663 -19.32 17.30 2.52
N SER A 664 -20.33 16.46 2.26
CA SER A 664 -20.19 15.40 1.27
C SER A 664 -20.29 15.93 -0.17
N VAL A 665 -19.18 15.81 -0.90
CA VAL A 665 -18.93 16.46 -2.21
C VAL A 665 -19.96 16.13 -3.30
N ASN A 666 -20.76 15.07 -3.16
CA ASN A 666 -21.84 14.70 -4.09
C ASN A 666 -23.02 14.11 -3.34
N ALA A 667 -24.25 14.54 -3.70
CA ALA A 667 -25.48 13.88 -3.26
C ALA A 667 -25.53 12.45 -3.83
N PHE A 668 -25.92 11.47 -3.01
CA PHE A 668 -26.18 10.12 -3.49
C PHE A 668 -27.52 10.12 -4.24
N ILE A 669 -27.52 9.62 -5.47
CA ILE A 669 -28.72 9.51 -6.30
C ILE A 669 -29.05 8.01 -6.39
N PRO A 670 -30.18 7.56 -5.81
CA PRO A 670 -30.63 6.18 -5.95
C PRO A 670 -30.85 5.83 -7.42
N LEU A 671 -30.41 4.63 -7.82
CA LEU A 671 -30.60 4.11 -9.16
C LEU A 671 -31.93 3.37 -9.23
N ALA A 672 -32.73 3.64 -10.25
CA ALA A 672 -34.01 2.97 -10.50
C ALA A 672 -33.94 2.16 -11.80
N ILE A 673 -34.53 0.97 -11.78
CA ILE A 673 -34.73 0.15 -12.96
C ILE A 673 -36.10 -0.52 -12.89
N GLU A 674 -36.87 -0.39 -13.98
CA GLU A 674 -38.13 -1.08 -14.16
C GLU A 674 -37.87 -2.47 -14.74
N ILE A 675 -38.51 -3.48 -14.16
CA ILE A 675 -38.42 -4.88 -14.59
C ILE A 675 -39.84 -5.29 -14.99
N PRO A 676 -40.10 -5.68 -16.25
CA PRO A 676 -41.41 -6.10 -16.71
C PRO A 676 -41.98 -7.27 -15.89
N ASN A 677 -43.27 -7.23 -15.56
CA ASN A 677 -43.91 -8.20 -14.66
C ASN A 677 -44.14 -9.59 -15.29
N ASP A 678 -44.17 -9.65 -16.61
CA ASP A 678 -44.33 -10.82 -17.49
C ASP A 678 -43.05 -11.67 -17.58
N GLN A 679 -41.91 -11.13 -17.15
CA GLN A 679 -40.61 -11.80 -17.26
C GLN A 679 -40.46 -13.01 -16.32
N PHE A 680 -41.37 -13.21 -15.36
CA PHE A 680 -41.27 -14.23 -14.30
C PHE A 680 -42.37 -15.30 -14.32
N ASP A 681 -43.21 -15.34 -15.35
CA ASP A 681 -44.42 -16.17 -15.36
C ASP A 681 -44.16 -17.68 -15.53
N ASN A 682 -42.93 -18.08 -15.88
CA ASN A 682 -42.49 -19.49 -16.07
C ASN A 682 -41.44 -19.97 -15.03
N ALA A 683 -41.30 -19.31 -13.88
CA ALA A 683 -40.20 -19.60 -12.96
C ALA A 683 -40.34 -20.95 -12.21
N ASP A 684 -39.36 -21.87 -12.36
CA ASP A 684 -39.32 -23.13 -11.60
C ASP A 684 -38.58 -22.95 -10.25
N VAL A 685 -39.38 -22.65 -9.22
CA VAL A 685 -38.94 -22.38 -7.84
C VAL A 685 -38.42 -23.63 -7.12
N SER A 686 -38.68 -24.83 -7.65
CA SER A 686 -38.27 -26.10 -7.02
C SER A 686 -36.86 -26.55 -7.36
N SER A 687 -36.20 -25.86 -8.30
CA SER A 687 -34.82 -26.13 -8.69
C SER A 687 -33.84 -25.87 -7.55
N VAL A 688 -32.82 -26.73 -7.44
CA VAL A 688 -31.72 -26.60 -6.46
C VAL A 688 -31.03 -25.24 -6.59
N ASP A 689 -30.91 -24.75 -7.81
CA ASP A 689 -30.30 -23.48 -8.16
C ASP A 689 -31.13 -22.28 -7.65
N GLY A 690 -32.47 -22.33 -7.78
CA GLY A 690 -33.38 -21.32 -7.22
C GLY A 690 -33.39 -21.28 -5.68
N GLN A 691 -33.28 -22.45 -5.03
CA GLN A 691 -33.15 -22.53 -3.56
C GLN A 691 -31.84 -21.91 -3.08
N LEU A 692 -30.72 -22.16 -3.75
CA LEU A 692 -29.43 -21.56 -3.41
C LEU A 692 -29.45 -20.04 -3.55
N LEU A 693 -30.01 -19.54 -4.66
CA LEU A 693 -30.15 -18.09 -4.87
C LEU A 693 -30.96 -17.46 -3.73
N THR A 694 -32.00 -18.15 -3.26
CA THR A 694 -32.80 -17.72 -2.11
C THR A 694 -31.96 -17.68 -0.82
N GLU A 695 -31.21 -18.75 -0.49
CA GLU A 695 -30.31 -18.76 0.67
C GLU A 695 -29.27 -17.63 0.63
N GLN A 696 -28.66 -17.40 -0.54
CA GLN A 696 -27.68 -16.34 -0.73
C GLN A 696 -28.29 -14.95 -0.55
N LEU A 697 -29.46 -14.71 -1.13
CA LEU A 697 -30.17 -13.44 -1.02
C LEU A 697 -30.67 -13.17 0.40
N ASP A 698 -31.14 -14.20 1.10
CA ASP A 698 -31.56 -14.08 2.50
C ASP A 698 -30.38 -13.77 3.41
N PHE A 699 -29.23 -14.41 3.18
CA PHE A 699 -28.01 -14.11 3.91
C PHE A 699 -27.52 -12.67 3.62
N LEU A 700 -27.46 -12.26 2.35
CA LEU A 700 -27.11 -10.88 1.97
C LEU A 700 -28.07 -9.86 2.57
N ASN A 701 -29.38 -10.15 2.60
CA ASN A 701 -30.39 -9.32 3.23
C ASN A 701 -30.14 -9.19 4.74
N LYS A 702 -29.86 -10.29 5.44
CA LYS A 702 -29.48 -10.27 6.87
C LYS A 702 -28.25 -9.40 7.11
N ILE A 703 -27.18 -9.60 6.35
CA ILE A 703 -25.94 -8.82 6.48
C ILE A 703 -26.18 -7.32 6.19
N SER A 704 -27.00 -6.99 5.19
CA SER A 704 -27.37 -5.60 4.89
C SER A 704 -28.15 -4.93 6.02
N GLN A 705 -29.02 -5.67 6.70
CA GLN A 705 -29.76 -5.20 7.88
C GLN A 705 -28.84 -5.04 9.09
N ASP A 706 -27.91 -5.98 9.31
CA ASP A 706 -26.92 -5.88 10.38
C ASP A 706 -26.01 -4.66 10.19
N LEU A 707 -25.57 -4.40 8.94
CA LEU A 707 -24.85 -3.18 8.58
C LEU A 707 -25.69 -1.93 8.86
N HIS A 708 -26.96 -1.92 8.46
CA HIS A 708 -27.86 -0.81 8.71
C HIS A 708 -28.00 -0.52 10.21
N LYS A 709 -28.20 -1.55 11.03
CA LYS A 709 -28.29 -1.44 12.49
C LYS A 709 -27.02 -0.87 13.10
N ILE A 710 -25.85 -1.31 12.65
CA ILE A 710 -24.56 -0.76 13.10
C ILE A 710 -24.45 0.73 12.75
N VAL A 711 -24.88 1.13 11.55
CA VAL A 711 -24.89 2.53 11.13
C VAL A 711 -25.87 3.35 11.96
N GLN A 712 -27.07 2.83 12.25
CA GLN A 712 -28.04 3.46 13.14
C GLN A 712 -27.48 3.65 14.56
N ASP A 713 -26.88 2.61 15.14
CA ASP A 713 -26.25 2.67 16.46
C ASP A 713 -25.14 3.72 16.51
N LEU A 714 -24.32 3.80 15.46
CA LEU A 714 -23.25 4.78 15.33
C LEU A 714 -23.81 6.20 15.19
N HIS A 715 -24.86 6.37 14.39
CA HIS A 715 -25.53 7.65 14.21
C HIS A 715 -26.13 8.15 15.53
N ALA A 716 -26.91 7.31 16.22
CA ALA A 716 -27.54 7.61 17.52
C ALA A 716 -26.52 7.95 18.60
N LYS A 717 -25.40 7.22 18.68
CA LYS A 717 -24.32 7.56 19.63
C LYS A 717 -23.67 8.90 19.27
N SER A 718 -23.56 9.22 17.99
CA SER A 718 -22.94 10.48 17.56
C SER A 718 -23.83 11.71 17.80
N THR A 719 -25.15 11.59 17.67
CA THR A 719 -26.10 12.67 17.99
C THR A 719 -26.20 12.90 19.50
N ALA A 720 -26.27 11.84 20.31
CA ALA A 720 -26.33 11.95 21.77
C ALA A 720 -25.09 12.62 22.41
N VAL A 721 -23.91 12.47 21.79
CA VAL A 721 -22.69 13.18 22.21
C VAL A 721 -22.74 14.66 21.82
N SER A 722 -23.27 14.97 20.63
CA SER A 722 -23.42 16.36 20.16
C SER A 722 -24.38 17.15 21.04
N GLU A 723 -25.51 16.56 21.43
CA GLU A 723 -26.49 17.19 22.34
C GLU A 723 -25.92 17.43 23.74
N ASN A 724 -25.14 16.48 24.27
CA ASN A 724 -24.46 16.65 25.55
C ASN A 724 -23.36 17.73 25.51
N GLU A 725 -22.58 17.83 24.42
CA GLU A 725 -21.58 18.89 24.26
C GLU A 725 -22.23 20.27 24.06
N LEU A 726 -23.35 20.36 23.35
CA LEU A 726 -24.17 21.57 23.24
C LEU A 726 -24.76 21.99 24.59
N SER A 727 -25.29 21.05 25.37
CA SER A 727 -25.83 21.34 26.71
C SER A 727 -24.76 21.86 27.67
N LYS A 728 -23.52 21.34 27.57
CA LYS A 728 -22.36 21.78 28.36
C LYS A 728 -21.75 23.10 27.90
N ALA A 729 -21.95 23.48 26.64
CA ALA A 729 -21.51 24.77 26.11
C ALA A 729 -22.53 25.89 26.39
N LEU A 730 -23.79 25.53 26.65
CA LEU A 730 -24.87 26.44 27.03
C LEU A 730 -25.03 26.58 28.56
N SER A 731 -24.40 25.71 29.34
CA SER A 731 -24.26 25.78 30.82
C SER A 731 -22.93 26.40 31.21
#